data_AF-A0A960P2F5-F1
#
_entry.id   AF-A0A960P2F5-F1
#
_cell.length_a   1.000
_cell.length_b   1.000
_cell.length_c   1.000
_cell.angle_alpha   90.00
_cell.angle_beta   90.00
_cell.angle_gamma   90.00
#
_symmetry.space_group_name_H-M   'P 1'
#
loop_
_entity.id
_entity.type
_entity.pdbx_description
1 polymer ?
#
loop_
_entity_poly.entity_id
_entity_poly.type
_entity_poly.pdbx_seq_one_letter_code
_entity_poly.pdbx_strand_id
1 'polypeptide(L)'
;MQTLERYTEPAGGQEPRRPQTVLFVVAALVLLGASVLAIQTRFGVLILLAVAFVTGSILFAVRRSLALIEVVAFLIHFDGIGVGPVTLGRVISAVVVAVIVYKLVVEKWRPPAMPTRHWIGPLALATWATASGVWAALPGSWMVGIGTIGLALAYFAATGLLVDSYEKIGKFLRAYWYGGIFGAAAGVAGLVNGVRAFGFNGDANLFGVLAASMVPLTFYYRRNATSTRQKWIYTVVLLMVLAGAAGAGSRSGVIGSALALFGSLVYRPGESIKRRISVVIPAGIGTALVAVILIFANPNTLERGTDSSGRLDFWKATVELISQRPVLGHGQRQINEKIPGLLATTPGTTTHSDKRDEVTSHNTWLDFLGNLGVIGFSIYGSIIVITVIGFLRPRWKQTKEISGYLFLMMLPVLSGSMFLDLSNNKLAWSLVGLAGILQVPSWGKRYRGYFSRPPDEQPRDRFSAPRLARWDLKISRRFRIWVLLGAICGGIAFGAATGSATNRYTATVSMMIPKLDVPASLQSVRIDRERVSMIHTLVLSDAYAAELIDRSGVDATPPEISSGITVDRPKFGPFVAITFEDPDQALVEQVAPHMLDSVDALVEEGRQFTIPTLRDELRPTVPGEQRYYTGPLYLPVSDYVDLGVVPPRVVWNFLVGLMTGGLVAVGYMLLQQRKPRVNDADNFDDSLGLPLWSHVGRPGNRRNGATGDQYAHIAVRAAEESGAELMPRRIVVAGPTPSRSTRTLALGVAAALASMDHKVVLVDGQVGRPRLSRRMGFWRAPGVREMAGSGVGLDRVLSRVKVWLLPRVIRRSLRGKRENLRFVSAGRVSRGGGDQFDPAWLDGLDQSIVTVVLSPPLTGTVAVGPVMGWADVVFYDLVEGETVTFDAEDGALQLATFARGSAGVILSDV
;
A
#
# COMPACT_ATOMS: atom_id res chain seq x y z
N MET A 1 -7.64 41.53 46.72
CA MET A 1 -7.69 42.81 45.97
C MET A 1 -6.37 42.95 45.24
N GLN A 2 -6.32 42.61 43.94
CA GLN A 2 -6.24 43.54 42.79
C GLN A 2 -4.96 44.40 42.84
N THR A 3 -3.96 44.18 41.98
CA THR A 3 -3.91 44.55 40.53
C THR A 3 -2.62 43.93 39.93
N LEU A 4 -2.65 43.06 38.92
CA LEU A 4 -2.63 43.30 37.45
C LEU A 4 -1.64 44.37 36.97
N GLU A 5 -0.57 43.93 36.28
CA GLU A 5 0.21 44.56 35.18
C GLU A 5 1.63 43.95 35.14
N ARG A 6 2.30 43.52 34.06
CA ARG A 6 2.05 43.32 32.63
C ARG A 6 2.95 42.14 32.21
N TYR A 7 2.37 41.11 31.60
CA TYR A 7 3.14 40.20 30.74
C TYR A 7 3.39 40.94 29.43
N THR A 8 4.65 41.24 29.13
CA THR A 8 5.08 41.62 27.78
C THR A 8 4.90 40.40 26.88
N GLU A 9 3.96 40.48 25.95
CA GLU A 9 3.88 39.56 24.82
C GLU A 9 5.23 39.53 24.09
N PRO A 10 5.82 38.35 23.82
CA PRO A 10 6.90 38.29 22.86
C PRO A 10 6.33 38.63 21.49
N ALA A 11 6.90 39.68 20.88
CA ALA A 11 6.60 40.16 19.54
C ALA A 11 6.33 39.00 18.58
N GLY A 12 5.17 39.08 17.91
CA GLY A 12 4.74 38.13 16.90
C GLY A 12 5.86 37.82 15.92
N GLY A 13 6.46 36.64 16.08
CA GLY A 13 7.21 35.99 15.03
C GLY A 13 6.25 35.78 13.88
N GLN A 14 6.40 36.57 12.82
CA GLN A 14 5.72 36.31 11.56
C GLN A 14 6.02 34.85 11.18
N GLU A 15 5.00 34.01 11.21
CA GLU A 15 5.04 32.72 10.52
C GLU A 15 5.59 32.96 9.11
N PRO A 16 6.50 32.11 8.60
CA PRO A 16 6.97 32.26 7.24
C PRO A 16 5.77 32.11 6.30
N ARG A 17 5.26 33.24 5.81
CA ARG A 17 4.31 33.29 4.70
C ARG A 17 5.00 32.68 3.48
N ARG A 18 4.75 31.39 3.21
CA ARG A 18 4.62 30.76 1.87
C ARG A 18 4.63 29.22 1.96
N PRO A 19 3.44 28.62 1.75
CA PRO A 19 3.25 27.64 0.68
C PRO A 19 2.08 28.00 -0.26
N GLN A 20 1.40 29.11 0.01
CA GLN A 20 0.22 29.54 -0.74
C GLN A 20 0.57 29.92 -2.19
N THR A 21 1.70 30.58 -2.44
CA THR A 21 2.05 31.07 -3.79
C THR A 21 2.30 29.94 -4.79
N VAL A 22 2.96 28.85 -4.39
CA VAL A 22 3.19 27.69 -5.28
C VAL A 22 1.86 26.99 -5.58
N LEU A 23 0.98 26.87 -4.57
CA LEU A 23 -0.33 26.27 -4.74
C LEU A 23 -1.27 27.14 -5.61
N PHE A 24 -1.18 28.47 -5.50
CA PHE A 24 -1.87 29.40 -6.38
C PHE A 24 -1.35 29.34 -7.82
N VAL A 25 -0.04 29.18 -8.01
CA VAL A 25 0.56 29.02 -9.35
C VAL A 25 0.14 27.70 -9.99
N VAL A 26 0.12 26.60 -9.22
CA VAL A 26 -0.38 25.30 -9.71
C VAL A 26 -1.88 25.37 -10.01
N ALA A 27 -2.68 25.98 -9.14
CA ALA A 27 -4.10 26.18 -9.39
C ALA A 27 -4.37 27.07 -10.61
N ALA A 28 -3.56 28.12 -10.81
CA ALA A 28 -3.63 28.99 -11.99
C ALA A 28 -3.25 28.26 -13.28
N LEU A 29 -2.23 27.40 -13.25
CA LEU A 29 -1.82 26.59 -14.40
C LEU A 29 -2.87 25.52 -14.75
N VAL A 30 -3.51 24.91 -13.75
CA VAL A 30 -4.64 23.99 -13.94
C VAL A 30 -5.86 24.71 -14.51
N LEU A 31 -6.17 25.91 -14.01
CA LEU A 31 -7.22 26.77 -14.55
C LEU A 31 -6.93 27.19 -15.98
N LEU A 32 -5.69 27.58 -16.29
CA LEU A 32 -5.27 27.97 -17.64
C LEU A 32 -5.38 26.81 -18.62
N GLY A 33 -4.91 25.62 -18.24
CA GLY A 33 -5.06 24.40 -19.05
C GLY A 33 -6.52 24.02 -19.28
N ALA A 34 -7.37 24.18 -18.26
CA ALA A 34 -8.80 23.95 -18.37
C ALA A 34 -9.52 24.99 -19.25
N SER A 35 -9.12 26.27 -19.19
CA SER A 35 -9.66 27.34 -20.03
C SER A 35 -9.33 27.12 -21.51
N VAL A 36 -8.10 26.67 -21.81
CA VAL A 36 -7.70 26.32 -23.18
C VAL A 36 -8.50 25.12 -23.70
N LEU A 37 -8.74 24.10 -22.87
CA LEU A 37 -9.54 22.93 -23.23
C LEU A 37 -11.05 23.26 -23.40
N ALA A 38 -11.54 24.22 -22.63
CA ALA A 38 -12.93 24.66 -22.67
C ALA A 38 -13.28 25.44 -23.94
N ILE A 39 -12.32 26.18 -24.51
CA ILE A 39 -12.51 26.93 -25.77
C ILE A 39 -12.64 25.98 -26.98
N GLN A 40 -12.12 24.76 -26.88
CA GLN A 40 -12.08 23.80 -28.00
C GLN A 40 -13.20 22.75 -28.00
N THR A 41 -14.09 22.72 -27.01
CA THR A 41 -15.07 21.63 -26.87
C THR A 41 -16.50 22.11 -26.60
N ARG A 42 -17.49 21.40 -27.17
CA ARG A 42 -18.94 21.63 -26.93
C ARG A 42 -19.38 21.46 -25.47
N PHE A 43 -18.51 20.92 -24.62
CA PHE A 43 -18.73 20.71 -23.19
C PHE A 43 -17.93 21.71 -22.31
N GLY A 44 -17.33 22.74 -22.91
CA GLY A 44 -16.41 23.66 -22.22
C GLY A 44 -16.98 24.30 -20.96
N VAL A 45 -18.29 24.58 -20.93
CA VAL A 45 -18.99 25.11 -19.74
C VAL A 45 -19.03 24.09 -18.60
N LEU A 46 -19.27 22.81 -18.90
CA LEU A 46 -19.30 21.72 -17.91
C LEU A 46 -17.90 21.43 -17.36
N ILE A 47 -16.87 21.52 -18.21
CA ILE A 47 -15.46 21.43 -17.81
C ILE A 47 -15.08 22.61 -16.92
N LEU A 48 -15.45 23.83 -17.30
CA LEU A 48 -15.23 25.04 -16.50
C LEU A 48 -15.94 24.97 -15.16
N LEU A 49 -17.17 24.46 -15.11
CA LEU A 49 -17.91 24.27 -13.86
C LEU A 49 -17.31 23.19 -12.97
N ALA A 50 -16.90 22.05 -13.53
CA ALA A 50 -16.24 20.98 -12.77
C ALA A 50 -14.87 21.44 -12.24
N VAL A 51 -14.08 22.13 -13.06
CA VAL A 51 -12.78 22.69 -12.65
C VAL A 51 -12.96 23.85 -11.69
N ALA A 52 -13.95 24.72 -11.86
CA ALA A 52 -14.26 25.79 -10.89
C ALA A 52 -14.81 25.22 -9.58
N PHE A 53 -15.56 24.13 -9.62
CA PHE A 53 -16.01 23.42 -8.41
C PHE A 53 -14.87 22.72 -7.70
N VAL A 54 -13.97 22.05 -8.43
CA VAL A 54 -12.78 21.38 -7.86
C VAL A 54 -11.78 22.40 -7.34
N THR A 55 -11.48 23.44 -8.12
CA THR A 55 -10.58 24.53 -7.73
C THR A 55 -11.19 25.36 -6.61
N GLY A 56 -12.50 25.61 -6.66
CA GLY A 56 -13.27 26.23 -5.59
C GLY A 56 -13.26 25.37 -4.32
N SER A 57 -13.38 24.04 -4.43
CA SER A 57 -13.30 23.11 -3.31
C SER A 57 -11.88 23.01 -2.74
N ILE A 58 -10.86 23.07 -3.59
CA ILE A 58 -9.44 23.10 -3.19
C ILE A 58 -9.10 24.45 -2.54
N LEU A 59 -9.51 25.58 -3.10
CA LEU A 59 -9.31 26.92 -2.54
C LEU A 59 -10.12 27.11 -1.26
N PHE A 60 -11.34 26.59 -1.19
CA PHE A 60 -12.15 26.53 0.02
C PHE A 60 -11.50 25.63 1.08
N ALA A 61 -10.97 24.46 0.69
CA ALA A 61 -10.19 23.58 1.56
C ALA A 61 -8.94 24.26 2.12
N VAL A 62 -8.19 24.97 1.28
CA VAL A 62 -7.01 25.74 1.67
C VAL A 62 -7.37 26.90 2.60
N ARG A 63 -8.50 27.59 2.35
CA ARG A 63 -9.01 28.67 3.23
C ARG A 63 -9.60 28.16 4.55
N ARG A 64 -10.13 26.93 4.60
CA ARG A 64 -10.72 26.33 5.82
C ARG A 64 -9.81 25.36 6.57
N SER A 65 -8.55 25.21 6.18
CA SER A 65 -7.61 24.22 6.74
C SER A 65 -8.03 22.75 6.55
N LEU A 66 -8.81 22.42 5.51
CA LEU A 66 -9.09 21.02 5.18
C LEU A 66 -7.80 20.33 4.71
N ALA A 67 -7.54 19.15 5.24
CA ALA A 67 -6.36 18.40 4.87
C ALA A 67 -6.54 17.82 3.45
N LEU A 68 -5.48 17.79 2.63
CA LEU A 68 -5.49 17.20 1.28
C LEU A 68 -6.15 15.81 1.24
N ILE A 69 -5.96 15.01 2.30
CA ILE A 69 -6.55 13.69 2.46
C ILE A 69 -8.08 13.68 2.46
N GLU A 70 -8.74 14.76 2.94
CA GLU A 70 -10.19 14.90 2.93
C GLU A 70 -10.69 15.12 1.50
N VAL A 71 -9.98 15.97 0.75
CA VAL A 71 -10.27 16.20 -0.68
C VAL A 71 -10.11 14.90 -1.48
N VAL A 72 -9.00 14.18 -1.28
CA VAL A 72 -8.77 12.88 -1.93
C VAL A 72 -9.88 11.89 -1.61
N ALA A 73 -10.27 11.76 -0.33
CA ALA A 73 -11.30 10.82 0.10
C ALA A 73 -12.69 11.14 -0.47
N PHE A 74 -13.07 12.42 -0.46
CA PHE A 74 -14.34 12.89 -1.00
C PHE A 74 -14.43 12.60 -2.51
N LEU A 75 -13.34 12.85 -3.25
CA LEU A 75 -13.29 12.73 -4.70
C LEU A 75 -13.23 11.27 -5.22
N ILE A 76 -13.05 10.26 -4.36
CA ILE A 76 -13.15 8.84 -4.76
C ILE A 76 -14.49 8.52 -5.44
N HIS A 77 -15.56 9.22 -5.07
CA HIS A 77 -16.89 9.01 -5.66
C HIS A 77 -17.10 9.69 -7.02
N PHE A 78 -16.15 10.55 -7.44
CA PHE A 78 -16.24 11.43 -8.60
C PHE A 78 -15.09 11.18 -9.61
N ASP A 79 -14.44 10.02 -9.54
CA ASP A 79 -13.23 9.69 -10.32
C ASP A 79 -13.50 9.75 -11.83
N GLY A 80 -14.69 9.36 -12.26
CA GLY A 80 -15.10 9.32 -13.67
C GLY A 80 -15.52 10.67 -14.27
N ILE A 81 -15.57 11.75 -13.48
CA ILE A 81 -15.82 13.08 -14.05
C ILE A 81 -14.58 13.53 -14.81
N GLY A 82 -14.72 13.79 -16.11
CA GLY A 82 -13.60 14.17 -16.96
C GLY A 82 -14.00 14.34 -18.42
N VAL A 83 -13.03 14.75 -19.24
CA VAL A 83 -13.18 14.84 -20.70
C VAL A 83 -12.01 14.15 -21.38
N GLY A 84 -12.34 13.17 -22.22
CA GLY A 84 -11.35 12.31 -22.88
C GLY A 84 -10.45 11.60 -21.87
N PRO A 85 -9.12 11.62 -22.04
CA PRO A 85 -8.19 10.92 -21.14
C PRO A 85 -7.97 11.65 -19.80
N VAL A 86 -8.53 12.85 -19.60
CA VAL A 86 -8.33 13.62 -18.37
C VAL A 86 -9.52 13.43 -17.44
N THR A 87 -9.36 12.59 -16.43
CA THR A 87 -10.37 12.34 -15.39
C THR A 87 -9.94 12.93 -14.05
N LEU A 88 -10.91 13.20 -13.18
CA LEU A 88 -10.67 13.86 -11.90
C LEU A 88 -9.71 13.06 -11.02
N GLY A 89 -9.82 11.73 -10.94
CA GLY A 89 -8.86 10.95 -10.16
C GLY A 89 -7.48 10.84 -10.79
N ARG A 90 -7.32 11.03 -12.11
CA ARG A 90 -5.98 11.19 -12.74
C ARG A 90 -5.33 12.50 -12.28
N VAL A 91 -6.09 13.59 -12.31
CA VAL A 91 -5.63 14.91 -11.82
C VAL A 91 -5.26 14.84 -10.34
N ILE A 92 -6.13 14.27 -9.50
CA ILE A 92 -5.87 14.14 -8.06
C ILE A 92 -4.68 13.23 -7.77
N SER A 93 -4.49 12.13 -8.52
CA SER A 93 -3.29 11.29 -8.38
C SER A 93 -2.02 12.07 -8.67
N ALA A 94 -2.00 12.89 -9.73
CA ALA A 94 -0.86 13.74 -10.05
C ALA A 94 -0.59 14.79 -8.95
N VAL A 95 -1.64 15.42 -8.40
CA VAL A 95 -1.53 16.34 -7.27
C VAL A 95 -0.97 15.64 -6.02
N VAL A 96 -1.45 14.44 -5.70
CA VAL A 96 -0.93 13.66 -4.57
C VAL A 96 0.56 13.36 -4.72
N VAL A 97 0.97 12.87 -5.89
CA VAL A 97 2.38 12.57 -6.18
C VAL A 97 3.22 13.85 -6.07
N ALA A 98 2.77 14.96 -6.68
CA ALA A 98 3.47 16.23 -6.63
C ALA A 98 3.62 16.75 -5.19
N VAL A 99 2.58 16.65 -4.37
CA VAL A 99 2.64 17.05 -2.95
C VAL A 99 3.59 16.15 -2.17
N ILE A 100 3.55 14.83 -2.37
CA ILE A 100 4.47 13.91 -1.69
C ILE A 100 5.92 14.24 -2.08
N VAL A 101 6.20 14.45 -3.37
CA VAL A 101 7.54 14.82 -3.86
C VAL A 101 7.97 16.17 -3.28
N TYR A 102 7.11 17.19 -3.30
CA TYR A 102 7.38 18.50 -2.72
C TYR A 102 7.71 18.38 -1.23
N LYS A 103 6.91 17.63 -0.47
CA LYS A 103 7.18 17.40 0.96
C LYS A 103 8.51 16.71 1.20
N LEU A 104 8.83 15.67 0.43
CA LEU A 104 10.08 14.92 0.57
C LEU A 104 11.32 15.74 0.17
N VAL A 105 11.24 16.52 -0.91
CA VAL A 105 12.37 17.27 -1.48
C VAL A 105 12.57 18.63 -0.80
N VAL A 106 11.49 19.40 -0.63
CA VAL A 106 11.51 20.80 -0.19
C VAL A 106 11.36 20.89 1.32
N GLU A 107 10.30 20.28 1.88
CA GLU A 107 10.04 20.34 3.33
C GLU A 107 10.92 19.37 4.14
N LYS A 108 11.67 18.49 3.45
CA LYS A 108 12.44 17.38 4.08
C LYS A 108 11.56 16.56 5.03
N TRP A 109 10.29 16.40 4.66
CA TRP A 109 9.27 15.72 5.45
C TRP A 109 9.65 14.27 5.71
N ARG A 110 9.44 13.83 6.95
CA ARG A 110 9.60 12.43 7.38
C ARG A 110 8.22 11.76 7.46
N PRO A 111 7.82 10.94 6.47
CA PRO A 111 6.52 10.29 6.47
C PRO A 111 6.46 9.18 7.54
N PRO A 112 5.25 8.75 7.95
CA PRO A 112 5.06 7.65 8.88
C PRO A 112 5.73 6.36 8.39
N ALA A 113 6.41 5.65 9.29
CA ALA A 113 7.16 4.45 8.97
C ALA A 113 6.25 3.22 8.91
N MET A 114 5.61 3.02 7.75
CA MET A 114 4.78 1.85 7.51
C MET A 114 5.61 0.55 7.65
N PRO A 115 5.14 -0.49 8.37
CA PRO A 115 5.88 -1.73 8.48
C PRO A 115 6.12 -2.39 7.11
N THR A 116 7.31 -2.98 6.91
CA THR A 116 7.77 -3.58 5.63
C THR A 116 6.73 -4.41 4.91
N ARG A 117 6.01 -5.26 5.64
CA ARG A 117 5.00 -6.15 5.06
C ARG A 117 3.89 -5.42 4.29
N HIS A 118 3.56 -4.17 4.64
CA HIS A 118 2.44 -3.44 4.02
C HIS A 118 2.81 -2.66 2.76
N TRP A 119 4.09 -2.29 2.56
CA TRP A 119 4.52 -1.55 1.37
C TRP A 119 5.35 -2.39 0.39
N ILE A 120 5.97 -3.50 0.85
CA ILE A 120 6.80 -4.34 -0.03
C ILE A 120 5.99 -5.01 -1.14
N GLY A 121 4.75 -5.42 -0.84
CA GLY A 121 3.83 -6.00 -1.84
C GLY A 121 3.47 -5.01 -2.95
N PRO A 122 2.94 -3.80 -2.63
CA PRO A 122 2.69 -2.76 -3.64
C PRO A 122 3.92 -2.40 -4.47
N LEU A 123 5.11 -2.30 -3.86
CA LEU A 123 6.35 -2.03 -4.59
C LEU A 123 6.77 -3.19 -5.49
N ALA A 124 6.65 -4.44 -5.01
CA ALA A 124 6.95 -5.63 -5.80
C ALA A 124 6.00 -5.73 -7.01
N LEU A 125 4.71 -5.41 -6.83
CA LEU A 125 3.74 -5.37 -7.94
C LEU A 125 4.14 -4.31 -8.97
N ALA A 126 4.48 -3.10 -8.52
CA ALA A 126 4.94 -2.02 -9.40
C ALA A 126 6.18 -2.44 -10.20
N THR A 127 7.13 -3.07 -9.52
CA THR A 127 8.40 -3.54 -10.10
C THR A 127 8.15 -4.65 -11.12
N TRP A 128 7.35 -5.66 -10.77
CA TRP A 128 7.04 -6.79 -11.65
C TRP A 128 6.21 -6.37 -12.86
N ALA A 129 5.19 -5.53 -12.66
CA ALA A 129 4.41 -4.99 -13.76
C ALA A 129 5.28 -4.14 -14.71
N THR A 130 6.21 -3.34 -14.16
CA THR A 130 7.17 -2.58 -14.97
C THR A 130 8.07 -3.52 -15.77
N ALA A 131 8.68 -4.51 -15.11
CA ALA A 131 9.53 -5.52 -15.76
C ALA A 131 8.80 -6.26 -16.89
N SER A 132 7.48 -6.47 -16.75
CA SER A 132 6.66 -7.11 -17.77
C SER A 132 6.61 -6.39 -19.12
N GLY A 133 7.06 -5.13 -19.17
CA GLY A 133 7.23 -4.38 -20.41
C GLY A 133 8.25 -5.00 -21.37
N VAL A 134 9.15 -5.86 -20.87
CA VAL A 134 10.13 -6.58 -21.71
C VAL A 134 9.48 -7.61 -22.62
N TRP A 135 8.47 -8.33 -22.10
CA TRP A 135 7.78 -9.38 -22.84
C TRP A 135 6.36 -9.00 -23.27
N ALA A 136 5.96 -7.74 -23.03
CA ALA A 136 4.69 -7.19 -23.50
C ALA A 136 4.70 -7.08 -25.03
N ALA A 137 3.68 -7.66 -25.68
CA ALA A 137 3.55 -7.62 -27.13
C ALA A 137 3.35 -6.18 -27.63
N LEU A 138 2.50 -5.41 -26.96
CA LEU A 138 2.10 -4.05 -27.32
C LEU A 138 2.58 -3.03 -26.27
N PRO A 139 3.66 -2.26 -26.56
CA PRO A 139 4.19 -1.22 -25.67
C PRO A 139 3.14 -0.19 -25.24
N GLY A 140 2.27 0.23 -26.16
CA GLY A 140 1.22 1.21 -25.87
C GLY A 140 0.22 0.73 -24.81
N SER A 141 -0.23 -0.53 -24.91
CA SER A 141 -1.15 -1.11 -23.93
C SER A 141 -0.47 -1.29 -22.56
N TRP A 142 0.82 -1.68 -22.56
CA TRP A 142 1.63 -1.72 -21.34
C TRP A 142 1.77 -0.34 -20.68
N MET A 143 2.02 0.74 -21.43
CA MET A 143 2.12 2.09 -20.89
C MET A 143 0.83 2.53 -20.19
N VAL A 144 -0.33 2.24 -20.81
CA VAL A 144 -1.64 2.48 -20.18
C VAL A 144 -1.77 1.66 -18.90
N GLY A 145 -1.37 0.39 -18.93
CA GLY A 145 -1.42 -0.51 -17.77
C GLY A 145 -0.49 -0.12 -16.61
N ILE A 146 0.70 0.42 -16.87
CA ILE A 146 1.56 1.01 -15.83
C ILE A 146 0.96 2.31 -15.31
N GLY A 147 0.35 3.10 -16.18
CA GLY A 147 -0.43 4.28 -15.78
C GLY A 147 -1.52 3.93 -14.77
N THR A 148 -2.31 2.88 -15.03
CA THR A 148 -3.39 2.45 -14.10
C THR A 148 -2.84 1.98 -12.75
N ILE A 149 -1.76 1.20 -12.73
CA ILE A 149 -1.08 0.80 -11.48
C ILE A 149 -0.51 2.03 -10.76
N GLY A 150 0.11 2.96 -11.47
CA GLY A 150 0.66 4.19 -10.88
C GLY A 150 -0.41 5.05 -10.21
N LEU A 151 -1.58 5.17 -10.85
CA LEU A 151 -2.75 5.85 -10.30
C LEU A 151 -3.31 5.15 -9.05
N ALA A 152 -3.28 3.82 -9.00
CA ALA A 152 -3.62 3.04 -7.81
C ALA A 152 -2.63 3.28 -6.67
N LEU A 153 -1.33 3.21 -6.97
CA LEU A 153 -0.25 3.43 -6.01
C LEU A 153 -0.24 4.86 -5.45
N ALA A 154 -0.71 5.85 -6.20
CA ALA A 154 -0.89 7.21 -5.70
C ALA A 154 -1.90 7.27 -4.54
N TYR A 155 -3.02 6.53 -4.61
CA TYR A 155 -4.00 6.47 -3.52
C TYR A 155 -3.49 5.65 -2.34
N PHE A 156 -2.75 4.57 -2.60
CA PHE A 156 -2.02 3.85 -1.55
C PHE A 156 -1.02 4.77 -0.84
N ALA A 157 -0.26 5.58 -1.58
CA ALA A 157 0.70 6.52 -1.00
C ALA A 157 -0.01 7.68 -0.27
N ALA A 158 -1.15 8.16 -0.78
CA ALA A 158 -1.95 9.19 -0.11
C ALA A 158 -2.35 8.75 1.29
N THR A 159 -2.96 7.57 1.43
CA THR A 159 -3.36 7.06 2.75
C THR A 159 -2.21 6.47 3.54
N GLY A 160 -1.23 5.87 2.86
CA GLY A 160 -0.08 5.21 3.47
C GLY A 160 1.01 6.15 3.98
N LEU A 161 1.07 7.39 3.48
CA LEU A 161 2.10 8.37 3.87
C LEU A 161 1.49 9.65 4.46
N LEU A 162 0.38 10.19 3.94
CA LEU A 162 -0.14 11.49 4.41
C LEU A 162 -1.04 11.38 5.65
N VAL A 163 -1.58 10.19 5.93
CA VAL A 163 -2.37 9.90 7.12
C VAL A 163 -1.43 9.45 8.24
N ASP A 164 -1.08 10.37 9.14
CA ASP A 164 -0.12 10.17 10.23
C ASP A 164 -0.76 10.16 11.63
N SER A 165 -2.09 10.20 11.71
CA SER A 165 -2.81 10.23 12.99
C SER A 165 -4.18 9.56 12.93
N TYR A 166 -4.67 9.11 14.09
CA TYR A 166 -6.03 8.58 14.22
C TYR A 166 -7.10 9.61 13.85
N GLU A 167 -6.87 10.88 14.18
CA GLU A 167 -7.76 11.99 13.79
C GLU A 167 -7.85 12.11 12.27
N LYS A 168 -6.72 11.97 11.56
CA LYS A 168 -6.69 12.01 10.09
C LYS A 168 -7.41 10.82 9.45
N ILE A 169 -7.38 9.63 10.07
CA ILE A 169 -8.21 8.49 9.64
C ILE A 169 -9.69 8.87 9.73
N GLY A 170 -10.12 9.47 10.85
CA GLY A 170 -11.48 9.95 11.03
C GLY A 170 -11.89 11.03 10.03
N LYS A 171 -10.99 11.98 9.73
CA LYS A 171 -11.19 13.01 8.68
C LYS A 171 -11.37 12.38 7.29
N PHE A 172 -10.48 11.47 6.91
CA PHE A 172 -10.56 10.72 5.66
C PHE A 172 -11.91 10.01 5.52
N LEU A 173 -12.32 9.25 6.54
CA LEU A 173 -13.57 8.49 6.49
C LEU A 173 -14.81 9.39 6.47
N ARG A 174 -14.81 10.52 7.19
CA ARG A 174 -15.93 11.47 7.12
C ARG A 174 -16.04 12.07 5.73
N ALA A 175 -14.93 12.47 5.13
CA ALA A 175 -14.93 13.04 3.78
C ALA A 175 -15.36 12.02 2.71
N TYR A 176 -14.87 10.77 2.80
CA TYR A 176 -15.36 9.65 1.99
C TYR A 176 -16.88 9.48 2.14
N TRP A 177 -17.37 9.49 3.40
CA TRP A 177 -18.79 9.35 3.69
C TRP A 177 -19.65 10.46 3.09
N TYR A 178 -19.22 11.72 3.21
CA TYR A 178 -19.92 12.84 2.57
C TYR A 178 -19.98 12.71 1.06
N GLY A 179 -18.89 12.31 0.39
CA GLY A 179 -18.89 12.05 -1.05
C GLY A 179 -19.86 10.93 -1.43
N GLY A 180 -19.94 9.88 -0.62
CA GLY A 180 -20.85 8.75 -0.83
C GLY A 180 -22.32 9.11 -0.73
N ILE A 181 -22.71 10.13 0.04
CA ILE A 181 -24.10 10.62 0.10
C ILE A 181 -24.53 11.19 -1.26
N PHE A 182 -23.67 11.95 -1.94
CA PHE A 182 -23.97 12.45 -3.28
C PHE A 182 -24.11 11.31 -4.28
N GLY A 183 -23.21 10.32 -4.21
CA GLY A 183 -23.32 9.10 -5.02
C GLY A 183 -24.65 8.38 -4.76
N ALA A 184 -25.01 8.15 -3.50
CA ALA A 184 -26.27 7.53 -3.12
C ALA A 184 -27.49 8.31 -3.64
N ALA A 185 -27.43 9.65 -3.63
CA ALA A 185 -28.49 10.51 -4.17
C ALA A 185 -28.70 10.28 -5.67
N ALA A 186 -27.60 10.21 -6.44
CA ALA A 186 -27.65 9.88 -7.87
C ALA A 186 -28.23 8.47 -8.11
N GLY A 187 -27.89 7.51 -7.25
CA GLY A 187 -28.47 6.16 -7.28
C GLY A 187 -29.98 6.16 -7.03
N VAL A 188 -30.43 6.85 -5.99
CA VAL A 188 -31.87 7.00 -5.68
C VAL A 188 -32.61 7.69 -6.82
N ALA A 189 -32.03 8.74 -7.41
CA ALA A 189 -32.60 9.40 -8.57
C ALA A 189 -32.73 8.43 -9.76
N GLY A 190 -31.71 7.62 -10.05
CA GLY A 190 -31.82 6.58 -11.08
C GLY A 190 -32.95 5.59 -10.80
N LEU A 191 -33.03 5.11 -9.56
CA LEU A 191 -34.09 4.19 -9.12
C LEU A 191 -35.50 4.78 -9.33
N VAL A 192 -35.71 6.03 -8.90
CA VAL A 192 -37.01 6.73 -9.05
C VAL A 192 -37.39 6.93 -10.51
N ASN A 193 -36.40 7.20 -11.37
CA ASN A 193 -36.65 7.40 -12.80
C ASN A 193 -36.67 6.09 -13.61
N GLY A 194 -36.48 4.93 -12.96
CA GLY A 194 -36.38 3.63 -13.65
C GLY A 194 -35.12 3.49 -14.52
N VAL A 195 -34.14 4.40 -14.39
CA VAL A 195 -32.91 4.43 -15.18
C VAL A 195 -31.74 3.93 -14.34
N ARG A 196 -30.86 3.15 -14.97
CA ARG A 196 -29.64 2.69 -14.33
C ARG A 196 -28.73 3.86 -13.97
N ALA A 197 -28.40 3.98 -12.69
CA ALA A 197 -27.45 4.99 -12.22
C ALA A 197 -26.00 4.57 -12.43
N PHE A 198 -25.22 5.42 -13.10
CA PHE A 198 -23.77 5.25 -13.29
C PHE A 198 -22.93 5.97 -12.21
N GLY A 199 -23.60 6.71 -11.32
CA GLY A 199 -22.95 7.62 -10.39
C GLY A 199 -22.08 8.66 -11.10
N PHE A 200 -21.10 9.22 -10.40
CA PHE A 200 -20.12 10.15 -10.97
C PHE A 200 -18.84 9.47 -11.47
N ASN A 201 -18.82 8.13 -11.51
CA ASN A 201 -17.67 7.36 -11.96
C ASN A 201 -17.81 6.82 -13.39
N GLY A 202 -18.96 7.00 -14.04
CA GLY A 202 -19.21 6.51 -15.40
C GLY A 202 -19.46 5.00 -15.51
N ASP A 203 -19.25 4.23 -14.44
CA ASP A 203 -19.53 2.80 -14.36
C ASP A 203 -20.47 2.48 -13.19
N ALA A 204 -21.66 1.98 -13.53
CA ALA A 204 -22.68 1.56 -12.58
C ALA A 204 -22.25 0.38 -11.68
N ASN A 205 -21.35 -0.49 -12.13
CA ASN A 205 -20.85 -1.58 -11.30
C ASN A 205 -19.87 -1.09 -10.24
N LEU A 206 -18.92 -0.24 -10.63
CA LEU A 206 -18.00 0.41 -9.70
C LEU A 206 -18.78 1.29 -8.71
N PHE A 207 -19.77 2.03 -9.18
CA PHE A 207 -20.68 2.81 -8.35
C PHE A 207 -21.41 1.94 -7.30
N GLY A 208 -21.95 0.78 -7.71
CA GLY A 208 -22.59 -0.16 -6.78
C GLY A 208 -21.66 -0.67 -5.68
N VAL A 209 -20.39 -0.93 -6.00
CA VAL A 209 -19.38 -1.35 -5.00
C VAL A 209 -19.05 -0.22 -4.01
N LEU A 210 -18.93 1.03 -4.49
CA LEU A 210 -18.70 2.19 -3.62
C LEU A 210 -19.91 2.50 -2.72
N ALA A 211 -21.12 2.37 -3.24
CA ALA A 211 -22.34 2.48 -2.43
C ALA A 211 -22.41 1.36 -1.38
N ALA A 212 -22.04 0.13 -1.72
CA ALA A 212 -21.99 -0.98 -0.77
C ALA A 212 -20.96 -0.74 0.36
N SER A 213 -19.80 -0.17 0.06
CA SER A 213 -18.76 0.10 1.08
C SER A 213 -19.12 1.26 2.02
N MET A 214 -20.16 2.04 1.71
CA MET A 214 -20.72 3.06 2.61
C MET A 214 -21.55 2.46 3.76
N VAL A 215 -22.05 1.23 3.61
CA VAL A 215 -22.92 0.57 4.61
C VAL A 215 -22.22 0.43 5.97
N PRO A 216 -21.01 -0.16 6.08
CA PRO A 216 -20.36 -0.35 7.38
C PRO A 216 -20.00 0.98 8.05
N LEU A 217 -19.60 1.96 7.26
CA LEU A 217 -19.22 3.27 7.77
C LEU A 217 -20.42 4.06 8.31
N THR A 218 -21.56 4.00 7.63
CA THR A 218 -22.82 4.59 8.11
C THR A 218 -23.29 3.91 9.40
N PHE A 219 -23.10 2.59 9.49
CA PHE A 219 -23.40 1.83 10.70
C PHE A 219 -22.50 2.23 11.89
N TYR A 220 -21.19 2.43 11.63
CA TYR A 220 -20.24 2.93 12.62
C TYR A 220 -20.66 4.30 13.17
N TYR A 221 -21.00 5.27 12.30
CA TYR A 221 -21.44 6.59 12.74
C TYR A 221 -22.77 6.55 13.49
N ARG A 222 -23.72 5.72 13.05
CA ARG A 222 -24.99 5.51 13.77
C ARG A 222 -24.76 4.97 15.18
N ARG A 223 -23.84 4.03 15.35
CA ARG A 223 -23.54 3.38 16.64
C ARG A 223 -22.88 4.35 17.62
N ASN A 224 -21.99 5.20 17.11
CA ASN A 224 -21.24 6.18 17.91
C ASN A 224 -21.95 7.54 18.03
N ALA A 225 -23.16 7.67 17.49
CA ALA A 225 -24.00 8.85 17.66
C ALA A 225 -24.51 8.97 19.10
N THR A 226 -24.31 10.13 19.71
CA THR A 226 -24.74 10.42 21.09
C THR A 226 -26.22 10.79 21.17
N SER A 227 -26.74 11.50 20.16
CA SER A 227 -28.13 11.99 20.14
C SER A 227 -29.08 11.10 19.32
N THR A 228 -30.34 11.01 19.77
CA THR A 228 -31.41 10.29 19.04
C THR A 228 -31.64 10.87 17.64
N ARG A 229 -31.56 12.20 17.49
CA ARG A 229 -31.67 12.87 16.19
C ARG A 229 -30.58 12.41 15.22
N GLN A 230 -29.32 12.35 15.66
CA GLN A 230 -28.22 11.85 14.82
C GLN A 230 -28.43 10.38 14.43
N LYS A 231 -28.89 9.53 15.36
CA LYS A 231 -29.21 8.12 15.06
C LYS A 231 -30.26 8.00 13.94
N TRP A 232 -31.30 8.84 13.97
CA TRP A 232 -32.29 8.89 12.89
C TRP A 232 -31.70 9.34 11.56
N ILE A 233 -30.90 10.42 11.55
CA ILE A 233 -30.22 10.89 10.34
C ILE A 233 -29.38 9.78 9.70
N TYR A 234 -28.55 9.09 10.48
CA TYR A 234 -27.73 8.00 9.94
C TYR A 234 -28.57 6.79 9.48
N THR A 235 -29.75 6.57 10.07
CA THR A 235 -30.68 5.52 9.61
C THR A 235 -31.27 5.89 8.25
N VAL A 236 -31.69 7.14 8.05
CA VAL A 236 -32.18 7.64 6.75
C VAL A 236 -31.08 7.55 5.70
N VAL A 237 -29.85 7.97 6.03
CA VAL A 237 -28.70 7.86 5.12
C VAL A 237 -28.40 6.39 4.79
N LEU A 238 -28.51 5.46 5.74
CA LEU A 238 -28.32 4.04 5.46
C LEU A 238 -29.34 3.52 4.44
N LEU A 239 -30.62 3.87 4.59
CA LEU A 239 -31.67 3.52 3.62
C LEU A 239 -31.39 4.12 2.24
N MET A 240 -30.95 5.39 2.21
CA MET A 240 -30.56 6.08 0.98
C MET A 240 -29.37 5.41 0.30
N VAL A 241 -28.36 4.97 1.04
CA VAL A 241 -27.19 4.23 0.52
C VAL A 241 -27.61 2.90 -0.08
N LEU A 242 -28.48 2.14 0.59
CA LEU A 242 -29.00 0.87 0.09
C LEU A 242 -29.85 1.07 -1.18
N ALA A 243 -30.75 2.06 -1.17
CA ALA A 243 -31.53 2.43 -2.35
C ALA A 243 -30.65 2.92 -3.52
N GLY A 244 -29.59 3.67 -3.22
CA GLY A 244 -28.60 4.08 -4.20
C GLY A 244 -27.85 2.90 -4.83
N ALA A 245 -27.49 1.90 -4.03
CA ALA A 245 -26.89 0.65 -4.52
C ALA A 245 -27.86 -0.17 -5.40
N ALA A 246 -29.16 -0.20 -5.08
CA ALA A 246 -30.19 -0.78 -5.95
C ALA A 246 -30.35 0.01 -7.27
N GLY A 247 -30.34 1.35 -7.22
CA GLY A 247 -30.41 2.21 -8.40
C GLY A 247 -29.27 2.00 -9.39
N ALA A 248 -28.10 1.53 -8.91
CA ALA A 248 -26.99 1.14 -9.78
C ALA A 248 -27.31 -0.06 -10.70
N GLY A 249 -28.31 -0.88 -10.35
CA GLY A 249 -28.67 -2.09 -11.10
C GLY A 249 -27.48 -3.06 -11.25
N SER A 250 -26.65 -3.17 -10.20
CA SER A 250 -25.41 -3.96 -10.20
C SER A 250 -25.51 -5.13 -9.23
N ARG A 251 -25.42 -6.37 -9.74
CA ARG A 251 -25.44 -7.59 -8.91
C ARG A 251 -24.28 -7.61 -7.90
N SER A 252 -23.09 -7.18 -8.30
CA SER A 252 -21.93 -7.06 -7.39
C SER A 252 -22.17 -6.00 -6.31
N GLY A 253 -22.87 -4.90 -6.64
CA GLY A 253 -23.29 -3.90 -5.65
C GLY A 253 -24.29 -4.45 -4.63
N VAL A 254 -25.27 -5.25 -5.06
CA VAL A 254 -26.25 -5.89 -4.16
C VAL A 254 -25.57 -6.92 -3.25
N ILE A 255 -24.77 -7.83 -3.82
CA ILE A 255 -24.01 -8.84 -3.06
C ILE A 255 -23.06 -8.16 -2.07
N GLY A 256 -22.33 -7.12 -2.52
CA GLY A 256 -21.46 -6.31 -1.66
C GLY A 256 -22.24 -5.66 -0.52
N SER A 257 -23.40 -5.07 -0.80
CA SER A 257 -24.26 -4.43 0.20
C SER A 257 -24.77 -5.43 1.23
N ALA A 258 -25.16 -6.64 0.78
CA ALA A 258 -25.59 -7.71 1.66
C ALA A 258 -24.45 -8.17 2.59
N LEU A 259 -23.26 -8.45 2.05
CA LEU A 259 -22.09 -8.84 2.85
C LEU A 259 -21.70 -7.76 3.86
N ALA A 260 -21.69 -6.51 3.43
CA ALA A 260 -21.38 -5.35 4.28
C ALA A 260 -22.42 -5.15 5.39
N LEU A 261 -23.71 -5.27 5.08
CA LEU A 261 -24.81 -5.16 6.03
C LEU A 261 -24.78 -6.30 7.05
N PHE A 262 -24.69 -7.54 6.59
CA PHE A 262 -24.59 -8.72 7.44
C PHE A 262 -23.39 -8.61 8.39
N GLY A 263 -22.21 -8.31 7.85
CA GLY A 263 -21.00 -8.12 8.62
C GLY A 263 -21.13 -7.00 9.66
N SER A 264 -21.81 -5.90 9.34
CA SER A 264 -22.04 -4.78 10.26
C SER A 264 -23.03 -5.10 11.38
N LEU A 265 -24.04 -5.93 11.10
CA LEU A 265 -25.02 -6.38 12.10
C LEU A 265 -24.40 -7.38 13.10
N VAL A 266 -23.57 -8.29 12.60
CA VAL A 266 -22.87 -9.31 13.39
C VAL A 266 -21.67 -8.73 14.15
N TYR A 267 -20.95 -7.79 13.54
CA TYR A 267 -19.78 -7.17 14.17
C TYR A 267 -20.19 -6.17 15.26
N ARG A 268 -20.09 -6.62 16.52
CA ARG A 268 -20.29 -5.77 17.71
C ARG A 268 -19.03 -5.76 18.57
N PRO A 269 -18.21 -4.69 18.56
CA PRO A 269 -17.04 -4.58 19.42
C PRO A 269 -17.42 -4.78 20.91
N GLY A 270 -16.60 -5.52 21.67
CA GLY A 270 -16.80 -5.73 23.11
C GLY A 270 -17.79 -6.83 23.53
N GLU A 271 -18.65 -7.31 22.64
CA GLU A 271 -19.67 -8.33 22.96
C GLU A 271 -19.09 -9.76 23.04
N SER A 272 -19.69 -10.56 23.93
CA SER A 272 -19.35 -11.98 24.14
C SER A 272 -19.63 -12.83 22.89
N ILE A 273 -18.89 -13.94 22.73
CA ILE A 273 -19.02 -14.80 21.55
C ILE A 273 -20.43 -15.42 21.43
N LYS A 274 -21.06 -15.76 22.57
CA LYS A 274 -22.42 -16.31 22.62
C LYS A 274 -23.45 -15.33 22.04
N ARG A 275 -23.36 -14.04 22.39
CA ARG A 275 -24.27 -13.00 21.88
C ARG A 275 -24.00 -12.66 20.40
N ARG A 276 -22.78 -12.87 19.91
CA ARG A 276 -22.50 -12.76 18.47
C ARG A 276 -23.20 -13.87 17.71
N ILE A 277 -23.03 -15.12 18.17
CA ILE A 277 -23.65 -16.30 17.56
C ILE A 277 -25.18 -16.15 17.51
N SER A 278 -25.81 -15.66 18.59
CA SER A 278 -27.26 -15.48 18.63
C SER A 278 -27.81 -14.46 17.63
N VAL A 279 -26.98 -13.55 17.11
CA VAL A 279 -27.38 -12.52 16.13
C VAL A 279 -27.08 -12.96 14.69
N VAL A 280 -26.31 -14.03 14.47
CA VAL A 280 -25.92 -14.51 13.13
C VAL A 280 -27.15 -14.89 12.30
N ILE A 281 -28.03 -15.77 12.81
CA ILE A 281 -29.19 -16.25 12.06
C ILE A 281 -30.16 -15.09 11.75
N PRO A 282 -30.59 -14.26 12.72
CA PRO A 282 -31.47 -13.12 12.43
C PRO A 282 -30.84 -12.11 11.46
N ALA A 283 -29.53 -11.83 11.59
CA ALA A 283 -28.84 -10.94 10.66
C ALA A 283 -28.79 -11.54 9.25
N GLY A 284 -28.58 -12.85 9.13
CA GLY A 284 -28.58 -13.56 7.85
C GLY A 284 -29.93 -13.44 7.13
N ILE A 285 -31.02 -13.76 7.84
CA ILE A 285 -32.39 -13.65 7.31
C ILE A 285 -32.70 -12.21 6.92
N GLY A 286 -32.43 -11.23 7.80
CA GLY A 286 -32.71 -9.82 7.52
C GLY A 286 -31.92 -9.28 6.33
N THR A 287 -30.65 -9.70 6.19
CA THR A 287 -29.82 -9.29 5.05
C THR A 287 -30.29 -9.95 3.76
N ALA A 288 -30.67 -11.23 3.78
CA ALA A 288 -31.24 -11.91 2.62
C ALA A 288 -32.52 -11.22 2.13
N LEU A 289 -33.42 -10.86 3.06
CA LEU A 289 -34.63 -10.11 2.73
C LEU A 289 -34.31 -8.75 2.09
N VAL A 290 -33.35 -8.00 2.64
CA VAL A 290 -32.91 -6.73 2.04
C VAL A 290 -32.33 -6.97 0.64
N ALA A 291 -31.49 -7.99 0.44
CA ALA A 291 -30.93 -8.29 -0.87
C ALA A 291 -32.03 -8.60 -1.90
N VAL A 292 -33.04 -9.37 -1.52
CA VAL A 292 -34.23 -9.64 -2.35
C VAL A 292 -34.93 -8.33 -2.70
N ILE A 293 -35.22 -7.47 -1.72
CA ILE A 293 -35.83 -6.15 -1.96
C ILE A 293 -35.00 -5.33 -2.95
N LEU A 294 -33.67 -5.28 -2.80
CA LEU A 294 -32.81 -4.52 -3.70
C LEU A 294 -32.81 -5.07 -5.14
N ILE A 295 -32.94 -6.39 -5.32
CA ILE A 295 -33.05 -7.02 -6.65
C ILE A 295 -34.37 -6.63 -7.31
N PHE A 296 -35.48 -6.71 -6.58
CA PHE A 296 -36.81 -6.40 -7.12
C PHE A 296 -37.07 -4.89 -7.27
N ALA A 297 -36.34 -4.04 -6.55
CA ALA A 297 -36.52 -2.59 -6.62
C ALA A 297 -36.12 -1.99 -7.97
N ASN A 298 -35.23 -2.63 -8.74
CA ASN A 298 -34.75 -2.10 -10.02
C ASN A 298 -35.08 -3.07 -11.19
N PRO A 299 -36.00 -2.70 -12.10
CA PRO A 299 -36.40 -3.52 -13.24
C PRO A 299 -35.23 -4.00 -14.11
N ASN A 300 -34.20 -3.16 -14.28
CA ASN A 300 -33.00 -3.49 -15.07
C ASN A 300 -32.21 -4.69 -14.50
N THR A 301 -32.39 -5.01 -13.21
CA THR A 301 -31.76 -6.19 -12.58
C THR A 301 -32.48 -7.48 -12.99
N LEU A 302 -33.80 -7.38 -13.19
CA LEU A 302 -34.69 -8.48 -13.56
C LEU A 302 -34.66 -8.76 -15.07
N GLU A 303 -34.67 -7.71 -15.90
CA GLU A 303 -34.64 -7.81 -17.37
C GLU A 303 -33.40 -8.53 -17.92
N ARG A 304 -32.29 -8.52 -17.17
CA ARG A 304 -31.04 -9.18 -17.58
C ARG A 304 -31.05 -10.71 -17.44
N GLY A 305 -32.15 -11.34 -17.01
CA GLY A 305 -32.32 -12.80 -16.95
C GLY A 305 -31.24 -13.55 -16.14
N THR A 306 -31.20 -14.89 -16.24
CA THR A 306 -30.11 -15.72 -15.69
C THR A 306 -28.83 -15.65 -16.52
N ASP A 307 -28.88 -15.00 -17.69
CA ASP A 307 -27.80 -15.02 -18.65
C ASP A 307 -26.61 -14.17 -18.18
N SER A 308 -25.42 -14.74 -18.30
CA SER A 308 -24.20 -14.28 -17.61
C SER A 308 -23.46 -13.16 -18.34
N SER A 309 -24.14 -12.29 -19.10
CA SER A 309 -23.55 -11.16 -19.83
C SER A 309 -22.23 -11.49 -20.59
N GLY A 310 -22.04 -12.73 -21.05
CA GLY A 310 -20.81 -13.19 -21.72
C GLY A 310 -19.57 -13.39 -20.85
N ARG A 311 -19.68 -13.29 -19.52
CA ARG A 311 -18.51 -13.38 -18.63
C ARG A 311 -17.82 -14.73 -18.66
N LEU A 312 -18.61 -15.80 -18.77
CA LEU A 312 -18.06 -17.16 -18.89
C LEU A 312 -17.20 -17.29 -20.15
N ASP A 313 -17.58 -16.61 -21.24
CA ASP A 313 -16.83 -16.63 -22.49
C ASP A 313 -15.51 -15.85 -22.36
N PHE A 314 -15.54 -14.68 -21.74
CA PHE A 314 -14.32 -13.93 -21.41
C PHE A 314 -13.39 -14.73 -20.48
N TRP A 315 -13.94 -15.47 -19.51
CA TRP A 315 -13.15 -16.30 -18.59
C TRP A 315 -12.49 -17.47 -19.31
N LYS A 316 -13.22 -18.17 -20.19
CA LYS A 316 -12.65 -19.26 -21.00
C LYS A 316 -11.50 -18.76 -21.87
N ALA A 317 -11.70 -17.65 -22.60
CA ALA A 317 -10.63 -17.04 -23.41
C ALA A 317 -9.43 -16.60 -22.55
N THR A 318 -9.67 -16.09 -21.34
CA THR A 318 -8.58 -15.70 -20.42
C THR A 318 -7.83 -16.91 -19.86
N VAL A 319 -8.52 -18.02 -19.56
CA VAL A 319 -7.89 -19.27 -19.10
C VAL A 319 -6.98 -19.87 -20.17
N GLU A 320 -7.39 -19.78 -21.44
CA GLU A 320 -6.55 -20.17 -22.58
C GLU A 320 -5.29 -19.31 -22.71
N LEU A 321 -5.40 -17.99 -22.49
CA LEU A 321 -4.21 -17.14 -22.42
C LEU A 321 -3.30 -17.53 -21.23
N ILE A 322 -3.88 -17.86 -20.08
CA ILE A 322 -3.13 -18.27 -18.89
C ILE A 322 -2.37 -19.59 -19.16
N SER A 323 -2.97 -20.55 -19.87
CA SER A 323 -2.33 -21.84 -20.18
C SER A 323 -1.10 -21.66 -21.07
N GLN A 324 -1.12 -20.68 -21.98
CA GLN A 324 0.01 -20.36 -22.86
C GLN A 324 1.21 -19.76 -22.12
N ARG A 325 1.00 -18.92 -21.10
CA ARG A 325 2.08 -18.26 -20.33
C ARG A 325 1.81 -18.23 -18.82
N PRO A 326 1.81 -19.37 -18.12
CA PRO A 326 1.33 -19.46 -16.74
C PRO A 326 2.24 -18.75 -15.72
N VAL A 327 3.56 -18.71 -15.97
CA VAL A 327 4.53 -18.19 -15.00
C VAL A 327 4.66 -16.67 -15.04
N LEU A 328 4.91 -16.13 -16.24
CA LEU A 328 5.19 -14.70 -16.46
C LEU A 328 3.96 -13.88 -16.88
N GLY A 329 2.92 -14.54 -17.42
CA GLY A 329 1.81 -13.89 -18.09
C GLY A 329 2.21 -13.22 -19.41
N HIS A 330 1.27 -12.52 -20.02
CA HIS A 330 1.49 -11.86 -21.32
C HIS A 330 2.12 -10.47 -21.24
N GLY A 331 2.24 -9.89 -20.05
CA GLY A 331 2.61 -8.49 -19.82
C GLY A 331 1.43 -7.68 -19.31
N GLN A 332 1.70 -6.59 -18.58
CA GLN A 332 0.64 -5.74 -18.02
C GLN A 332 -0.32 -5.24 -19.11
N ARG A 333 -1.63 -5.46 -18.89
CA ARG A 333 -2.76 -5.09 -19.76
C ARG A 333 -2.79 -5.76 -21.15
N GLN A 334 -1.97 -6.78 -21.40
CA GLN A 334 -1.89 -7.43 -22.71
C GLN A 334 -3.09 -8.34 -23.02
N ILE A 335 -3.73 -8.94 -22.01
CA ILE A 335 -4.89 -9.81 -22.25
C ILE A 335 -6.08 -9.02 -22.81
N ASN A 336 -6.21 -7.73 -22.47
CA ASN A 336 -7.30 -6.88 -22.92
C ASN A 336 -7.35 -6.76 -24.45
N GLU A 337 -6.18 -6.77 -25.08
CA GLU A 337 -6.02 -6.69 -26.53
C GLU A 337 -6.25 -8.06 -27.19
N LYS A 338 -5.98 -9.16 -26.47
CA LYS A 338 -6.02 -10.53 -27.01
C LYS A 338 -7.38 -11.22 -26.86
N ILE A 339 -8.11 -10.94 -25.79
CA ILE A 339 -9.40 -11.56 -25.49
C ILE A 339 -10.40 -11.42 -26.66
N PRO A 340 -10.62 -10.25 -27.28
CA PRO A 340 -11.64 -10.11 -28.32
C PRO A 340 -11.37 -10.98 -29.55
N GLY A 341 -10.10 -11.18 -29.92
CA GLY A 341 -9.70 -12.08 -31.01
C GLY A 341 -9.98 -13.54 -30.67
N LEU A 342 -9.72 -13.94 -29.43
CA LEU A 342 -9.92 -15.31 -28.94
C LEU A 342 -11.39 -15.70 -28.73
N LEU A 343 -12.29 -14.75 -28.50
CA LEU A 343 -13.73 -15.05 -28.37
C LEU A 343 -14.35 -15.63 -29.64
N ALA A 344 -13.74 -15.37 -30.80
CA ALA A 344 -14.18 -15.93 -32.08
C ALA A 344 -13.72 -17.38 -32.29
N THR A 345 -12.74 -17.85 -31.52
CA THR A 345 -12.00 -19.09 -31.77
C THR A 345 -12.00 -20.05 -30.58
N THR A 346 -12.37 -19.58 -29.38
CA THR A 346 -12.44 -20.43 -28.18
C THR A 346 -13.65 -21.35 -28.24
N PRO A 347 -13.48 -22.68 -28.09
CA PRO A 347 -14.59 -23.62 -28.15
C PRO A 347 -15.67 -23.32 -27.10
N GLY A 348 -16.93 -23.26 -27.55
CA GLY A 348 -18.08 -23.02 -26.68
C GLY A 348 -18.17 -21.60 -26.12
N THR A 349 -17.54 -20.61 -26.76
CA THR A 349 -17.81 -19.18 -26.54
C THR A 349 -18.68 -18.63 -27.66
N THR A 350 -19.60 -17.72 -27.33
CA THR A 350 -20.38 -17.00 -28.33
C THR A 350 -19.80 -15.59 -28.50
N THR A 351 -19.60 -15.13 -29.75
CA THR A 351 -19.16 -13.74 -29.96
C THR A 351 -20.26 -12.77 -29.57
N HIS A 352 -20.14 -12.20 -28.38
CA HIS A 352 -21.03 -11.17 -27.89
C HIS A 352 -20.85 -9.90 -28.73
N SER A 353 -21.94 -9.25 -29.12
CA SER A 353 -21.96 -8.04 -29.95
C SER A 353 -21.52 -6.77 -29.20
N ASP A 354 -20.63 -6.91 -28.21
CA ASP A 354 -20.27 -5.83 -27.32
C ASP A 354 -19.43 -4.79 -28.07
N LYS A 355 -20.06 -3.64 -28.35
CA LYS A 355 -19.45 -2.45 -28.95
C LYS A 355 -18.57 -1.68 -27.95
N ARG A 356 -17.98 -2.34 -26.95
CA ARG A 356 -17.26 -1.68 -25.86
C ARG A 356 -15.77 -1.60 -26.18
N ASP A 357 -15.24 -0.38 -26.13
CA ASP A 357 -13.85 -0.02 -26.45
C ASP A 357 -12.81 -0.60 -25.46
N GLU A 358 -13.22 -1.26 -24.37
CA GLU A 358 -12.33 -1.93 -23.42
C GLU A 358 -12.88 -3.31 -23.02
N VAL A 359 -12.20 -4.37 -23.44
CA VAL A 359 -12.51 -5.76 -23.09
C VAL A 359 -11.52 -6.21 -22.01
N THR A 360 -12.04 -6.63 -20.85
CA THR A 360 -11.28 -7.22 -19.73
C THR A 360 -11.83 -8.61 -19.45
N SER A 361 -11.17 -9.42 -18.61
CA SER A 361 -11.80 -10.67 -18.15
C SER A 361 -13.01 -10.43 -17.23
N HIS A 362 -13.27 -9.17 -16.82
CA HIS A 362 -14.23 -8.82 -15.78
C HIS A 362 -13.98 -9.61 -14.49
N ASN A 363 -12.71 -9.88 -14.17
CA ASN A 363 -12.30 -10.53 -12.94
C ASN A 363 -10.85 -10.12 -12.63
N THR A 364 -10.67 -9.33 -11.58
CA THR A 364 -9.35 -8.78 -11.20
C THR A 364 -8.30 -9.89 -11.00
N TRP A 365 -8.70 -11.07 -10.52
CA TRP A 365 -7.80 -12.17 -10.25
C TRP A 365 -7.33 -12.87 -11.52
N LEU A 366 -8.25 -13.08 -12.47
CA LEU A 366 -7.90 -13.59 -13.80
C LEU A 366 -7.09 -12.55 -14.57
N ASP A 367 -7.38 -11.26 -14.42
CA ASP A 367 -6.61 -10.20 -15.05
C ASP A 367 -5.16 -10.18 -14.57
N PHE A 368 -4.91 -10.29 -13.26
CA PHE A 368 -3.54 -10.38 -12.73
C PHE A 368 -2.84 -11.68 -13.14
N LEU A 369 -3.54 -12.81 -13.16
CA LEU A 369 -2.96 -14.09 -13.54
C LEU A 369 -2.62 -14.14 -15.04
N GLY A 370 -3.50 -13.65 -15.91
CA GLY A 370 -3.26 -13.60 -17.36
C GLY A 370 -2.21 -12.57 -17.77
N ASN A 371 -2.21 -11.38 -17.14
CA ASN A 371 -1.26 -10.33 -17.47
C ASN A 371 0.13 -10.57 -16.85
N LEU A 372 0.20 -10.96 -15.58
CA LEU A 372 1.46 -11.00 -14.82
C LEU A 372 1.86 -12.40 -14.32
N GLY A 373 1.11 -13.43 -14.72
CA GLY A 373 1.36 -14.82 -14.37
C GLY A 373 1.16 -15.13 -12.89
N VAL A 374 1.54 -16.35 -12.49
CA VAL A 374 1.44 -16.80 -11.09
C VAL A 374 2.25 -15.92 -10.14
N ILE A 375 3.32 -15.28 -10.63
CA ILE A 375 4.15 -14.36 -9.85
C ILE A 375 3.35 -13.10 -9.49
N GLY A 376 2.78 -12.42 -10.48
CA GLY A 376 1.97 -11.21 -10.23
C GLY A 376 0.71 -11.51 -9.43
N PHE A 377 0.04 -12.62 -9.72
CA PHE A 377 -1.10 -13.11 -8.95
C PHE A 377 -0.74 -13.31 -7.47
N SER A 378 0.39 -13.98 -7.19
CA SER A 378 0.84 -14.24 -5.82
C SER A 378 1.20 -12.94 -5.07
N ILE A 379 1.86 -12.00 -5.76
CA ILE A 379 2.16 -10.68 -5.20
C ILE A 379 0.86 -9.96 -4.84
N TYR A 380 -0.08 -9.83 -5.76
CA TYR A 380 -1.37 -9.17 -5.51
C TYR A 380 -2.17 -9.85 -4.40
N GLY A 381 -2.26 -11.18 -4.42
CA GLY A 381 -2.89 -11.97 -3.37
C GLY A 381 -2.27 -11.71 -1.99
N SER A 382 -0.94 -11.60 -1.92
CA SER A 382 -0.25 -11.26 -0.67
C SER A 382 -0.62 -9.86 -0.14
N ILE A 383 -0.80 -8.87 -1.02
CA ILE A 383 -1.24 -7.51 -0.65
C ILE A 383 -2.61 -7.59 0.02
N ILE A 384 -3.55 -8.33 -0.57
CA ILE A 384 -4.90 -8.51 -0.04
C ILE A 384 -4.87 -9.23 1.30
N VAL A 385 -4.13 -10.35 1.41
CA VAL A 385 -4.01 -11.13 2.65
C VAL A 385 -3.40 -10.28 3.77
N ILE A 386 -2.32 -9.54 3.50
CA ILE A 386 -1.67 -8.68 4.50
C ILE A 386 -2.59 -7.52 4.92
N THR A 387 -3.38 -6.97 3.99
CA THR A 387 -4.39 -5.94 4.27
C THR A 387 -5.47 -6.47 5.22
N VAL A 388 -6.04 -7.64 4.91
CA VAL A 388 -7.03 -8.31 5.76
C VAL A 388 -6.47 -8.63 7.15
N ILE A 389 -5.27 -9.21 7.22
CA ILE A 389 -4.59 -9.48 8.51
C ILE A 389 -4.35 -8.17 9.27
N GLY A 390 -3.96 -7.09 8.57
CA GLY A 390 -3.77 -5.76 9.15
C GLY A 390 -5.02 -5.22 9.83
N PHE A 391 -6.19 -5.42 9.23
CA PHE A 391 -7.46 -5.00 9.83
C PHE A 391 -7.95 -5.93 10.95
N LEU A 392 -7.74 -7.24 10.83
CA LEU A 392 -8.16 -8.23 11.84
C LEU A 392 -7.23 -8.24 13.07
N ARG A 393 -5.97 -7.84 12.90
CA ARG A 393 -4.96 -7.75 13.95
C ARG A 393 -4.39 -6.33 14.03
N PRO A 394 -5.19 -5.34 14.43
CA PRO A 394 -4.70 -3.99 14.65
C PRO A 394 -3.70 -4.00 15.79
N ARG A 395 -2.64 -3.20 15.66
CA ARG A 395 -1.57 -3.15 16.67
C ARG A 395 -2.05 -2.51 17.99
N TRP A 396 -3.03 -1.62 17.92
CA TRP A 396 -3.47 -0.77 19.02
C TRP A 396 -4.91 -1.08 19.43
N LYS A 397 -5.21 -1.13 20.73
CA LYS A 397 -6.53 -1.52 21.23
C LYS A 397 -7.62 -0.54 20.81
N GLN A 398 -7.33 0.76 20.81
CA GLN A 398 -8.27 1.81 20.42
C GLN A 398 -8.65 1.77 18.94
N THR A 399 -7.76 1.27 18.08
CA THR A 399 -8.03 1.16 16.65
C THR A 399 -8.82 -0.10 16.29
N LYS A 400 -9.11 -0.97 17.27
CA LYS A 400 -9.81 -2.24 17.05
C LYS A 400 -11.18 -2.08 16.40
N GLU A 401 -11.96 -1.13 16.90
CA GLU A 401 -13.30 -0.89 16.38
C GLU A 401 -13.26 -0.39 14.94
N ILE A 402 -12.50 0.69 14.68
CA ILE A 402 -12.39 1.27 13.34
C ILE A 402 -11.80 0.28 12.33
N SER A 403 -10.82 -0.54 12.75
CA SER A 403 -10.20 -1.56 11.88
C SER A 403 -11.19 -2.64 11.47
N GLY A 404 -12.11 -3.02 12.37
CA GLY A 404 -13.18 -3.95 12.03
C GLY A 404 -14.13 -3.38 10.99
N TYR A 405 -14.52 -2.11 11.10
CA TYR A 405 -15.35 -1.46 10.08
C TYR A 405 -14.61 -1.26 8.75
N LEU A 406 -13.32 -0.97 8.76
CA LEU A 406 -12.50 -0.91 7.53
C LEU A 406 -12.38 -2.28 6.84
N PHE A 407 -12.28 -3.38 7.60
CA PHE A 407 -12.39 -4.73 7.05
C PHE A 407 -13.75 -4.96 6.38
N LEU A 408 -14.83 -4.55 7.03
CA LEU A 408 -16.18 -4.66 6.45
C LEU A 408 -16.34 -3.81 5.18
N MET A 409 -15.71 -2.63 5.11
CA MET A 409 -15.67 -1.81 3.89
C MET A 409 -14.88 -2.47 2.75
N MET A 410 -13.96 -3.37 3.07
CA MET A 410 -13.19 -4.13 2.08
C MET A 410 -14.02 -5.29 1.48
N LEU A 411 -15.05 -5.80 2.15
CA LEU A 411 -15.84 -6.94 1.66
C LEU A 411 -16.52 -6.68 0.31
N PRO A 412 -17.18 -5.52 0.06
CA PRO A 412 -17.70 -5.19 -1.26
C PRO A 412 -16.63 -5.09 -2.35
N VAL A 413 -15.42 -4.66 -2.01
CA VAL A 413 -14.29 -4.61 -2.94
C VAL A 413 -13.84 -6.02 -3.30
N LEU A 414 -13.72 -6.91 -2.31
CA LEU A 414 -13.33 -8.30 -2.53
C LEU A 414 -14.37 -9.06 -3.35
N SER A 415 -15.66 -8.94 -3.02
CA SER A 415 -16.72 -9.57 -3.81
C SER A 415 -16.83 -8.96 -5.21
N GLY A 416 -16.69 -7.64 -5.34
CA GLY A 416 -16.66 -6.94 -6.62
C GLY A 416 -15.50 -7.37 -7.52
N SER A 417 -14.33 -7.67 -6.94
CA SER A 417 -13.14 -8.08 -7.70
C SER A 417 -13.29 -9.39 -8.47
N MET A 418 -14.27 -10.22 -8.10
CA MET A 418 -14.62 -11.45 -8.82
C MET A 418 -15.40 -11.20 -10.12
N PHE A 419 -15.91 -9.98 -10.30
CA PHE A 419 -16.85 -9.63 -11.36
C PHE A 419 -16.49 -8.34 -12.11
N LEU A 420 -15.38 -7.69 -11.73
CA LEU A 420 -14.90 -6.41 -12.26
C LEU A 420 -13.37 -6.39 -12.28
N ASP A 421 -12.80 -5.61 -13.19
CA ASP A 421 -11.42 -5.16 -13.11
C ASP A 421 -11.34 -4.01 -12.09
N LEU A 422 -10.83 -4.33 -10.89
CA LEU A 422 -10.62 -3.38 -9.80
C LEU A 422 -9.13 -3.04 -9.60
N SER A 423 -8.29 -3.29 -10.62
CA SER A 423 -6.85 -3.00 -10.56
C SER A 423 -6.55 -1.53 -10.21
N ASN A 424 -7.39 -0.60 -10.64
CA ASN A 424 -7.32 0.84 -10.33
C ASN A 424 -8.43 1.32 -9.36
N ASN A 425 -9.03 0.43 -8.55
CA ASN A 425 -10.06 0.87 -7.60
C ASN A 425 -9.45 1.74 -6.49
N LYS A 426 -9.80 3.03 -6.48
CA LYS A 426 -9.22 4.03 -5.56
C LYS A 426 -9.49 3.74 -4.09
N LEU A 427 -10.67 3.22 -3.76
CA LEU A 427 -11.02 2.83 -2.41
C LEU A 427 -10.18 1.62 -1.97
N ALA A 428 -10.03 0.61 -2.82
CA ALA A 428 -9.25 -0.59 -2.53
C ALA A 428 -7.82 -0.22 -2.14
N TRP A 429 -7.14 0.58 -2.96
CA TRP A 429 -5.76 1.01 -2.69
C TRP A 429 -5.64 1.97 -1.51
N SER A 430 -6.66 2.81 -1.28
CA SER A 430 -6.76 3.62 -0.06
C SER A 430 -6.85 2.74 1.19
N LEU A 431 -7.65 1.67 1.17
CA LEU A 431 -7.78 0.70 2.27
C LEU A 431 -6.48 -0.08 2.51
N VAL A 432 -5.75 -0.47 1.44
CA VAL A 432 -4.42 -1.09 1.54
C VAL A 432 -3.46 -0.15 2.31
N GLY A 433 -3.44 1.14 1.98
CA GLY A 433 -2.59 2.12 2.69
C GLY A 433 -3.02 2.35 4.14
N LEU A 434 -4.33 2.44 4.41
CA LEU A 434 -4.88 2.57 5.76
C LEU A 434 -4.56 1.34 6.64
N ALA A 435 -4.60 0.13 6.08
CA ALA A 435 -4.21 -1.09 6.78
C ALA A 435 -2.75 -1.05 7.24
N GLY A 436 -1.86 -0.43 6.46
CA GLY A 436 -0.47 -0.19 6.86
C GLY A 436 -0.33 0.86 7.97
N ILE A 437 -1.06 1.97 7.86
CA ILE A 437 -1.02 3.06 8.86
C ILE A 437 -1.56 2.63 10.22
N LEU A 438 -2.59 1.78 10.27
CA LEU A 438 -3.11 1.23 11.53
C LEU A 438 -2.08 0.42 12.33
N GLN A 439 -0.97 0.06 11.69
CA GLN A 439 0.13 -0.70 12.28
C GLN A 439 1.30 0.19 12.70
N VAL A 440 1.31 1.44 12.23
CA VAL A 440 2.26 2.48 12.68
C VAL A 440 1.91 2.83 14.13
N PRO A 441 2.92 3.04 14.98
CA PRO A 441 2.71 3.49 16.34
C PRO A 441 1.85 4.74 16.45
N SER A 442 0.92 4.64 17.38
CA SER A 442 0.05 5.72 17.82
C SER A 442 -0.19 5.51 19.31
N TRP A 443 -0.64 6.55 20.01
CA TRP A 443 -0.99 6.51 21.43
C TRP A 443 -1.84 5.29 21.83
N GLY A 444 -1.79 4.84 23.09
CA GLY A 444 -2.72 3.84 23.64
C GLY A 444 -2.19 2.42 23.88
N LYS A 445 -2.99 1.58 24.55
CA LYS A 445 -2.59 0.22 24.96
C LYS A 445 -2.45 -0.71 23.74
N ARG A 446 -1.34 -1.44 23.63
CA ARG A 446 -1.09 -2.46 22.59
C ARG A 446 -2.18 -3.54 22.62
N TYR A 447 -2.70 -3.93 21.47
CA TYR A 447 -3.66 -5.02 21.36
C TYR A 447 -2.95 -6.37 21.56
N ARG A 448 -3.25 -7.08 22.66
CA ARG A 448 -2.65 -8.38 23.00
C ARG A 448 -3.50 -9.59 22.59
N GLY A 449 -4.57 -9.38 21.81
CA GLY A 449 -5.50 -10.43 21.38
C GLY A 449 -6.83 -10.42 22.14
N TYR A 450 -7.68 -11.42 21.90
CA TYR A 450 -9.02 -11.51 22.52
C TYR A 450 -9.00 -12.04 23.97
N PHE A 451 -7.88 -12.62 24.43
CA PHE A 451 -7.81 -13.38 25.69
C PHE A 451 -6.90 -12.77 26.77
N SER A 452 -6.47 -11.52 26.63
CA SER A 452 -5.60 -10.88 27.63
C SER A 452 -6.40 -10.09 28.66
N ARG A 453 -6.21 -10.38 29.95
CA ARG A 453 -6.76 -9.59 31.08
C ARG A 453 -6.30 -8.13 30.99
N PRO A 454 -7.19 -7.14 31.14
CA PRO A 454 -6.79 -5.74 31.26
C PRO A 454 -6.13 -5.51 32.63
N PRO A 455 -5.07 -4.68 32.73
CA PRO A 455 -4.72 -4.04 33.99
C PRO A 455 -5.77 -2.97 34.28
N ASP A 456 -6.34 -3.05 35.48
CA ASP A 456 -7.24 -2.04 36.04
C ASP A 456 -6.44 -0.77 36.31
N GLU A 457 -6.67 0.28 35.52
CA GLU A 457 -6.35 1.67 35.86
C GLU A 457 -6.89 2.62 34.77
N GLN A 458 -7.55 3.68 35.22
CA GLN A 458 -8.03 4.80 34.40
C GLN A 458 -6.84 5.69 33.98
N PRO A 459 -6.70 6.09 32.71
CA PRO A 459 -5.74 7.11 32.34
C PRO A 459 -6.28 8.48 32.75
N ARG A 460 -5.49 9.24 33.51
CA ARG A 460 -5.71 10.68 33.75
C ARG A 460 -5.49 11.47 32.46
N ASP A 461 -6.35 12.47 32.28
CA ASP A 461 -6.35 13.41 31.15
C ASP A 461 -5.06 14.24 31.07
N ARG A 462 -4.28 14.01 30.01
CA ARG A 462 -3.39 14.93 29.26
C ARG A 462 -2.23 14.15 28.67
N PHE A 463 -2.37 13.57 27.48
CA PHE A 463 -1.21 13.32 26.60
C PHE A 463 -1.67 13.32 25.14
N SER A 464 -1.30 14.37 24.41
CA SER A 464 -1.24 14.34 22.95
C SER A 464 -0.22 13.27 22.53
N ALA A 465 -0.61 12.47 21.54
CA ALA A 465 -0.03 11.18 21.19
C ALA A 465 1.47 11.17 20.88
N PRO A 466 2.24 10.14 21.30
CA PRO A 466 3.57 9.90 20.78
C PRO A 466 3.56 9.62 19.26
N ARG A 467 4.31 10.44 18.49
CA ARG A 467 4.43 10.46 17.02
C ARG A 467 5.85 10.13 16.54
N LEU A 468 6.48 9.03 16.98
CA LEU A 468 7.90 8.79 16.63
C LEU A 468 8.15 7.93 15.40
N ALA A 469 7.26 7.00 15.03
CA ALA A 469 7.56 6.11 13.91
C ALA A 469 7.47 6.83 12.56
N ARG A 470 8.56 7.48 12.14
CA ARG A 470 8.70 8.16 10.85
C ARG A 470 9.92 7.64 10.11
N TRP A 471 9.80 7.38 8.81
CA TRP A 471 10.95 7.08 7.98
C TRP A 471 11.83 8.32 7.87
N ASP A 472 13.15 8.15 7.99
CA ASP A 472 14.10 9.20 7.59
C ASP A 472 14.31 9.15 6.08
N LEU A 473 13.22 9.33 5.34
CA LEU A 473 13.14 9.25 3.89
C LEU A 473 13.73 10.49 3.19
N LYS A 474 14.74 11.11 3.80
CA LYS A 474 15.48 12.19 3.15
C LYS A 474 16.00 11.67 1.82
N ILE A 475 15.71 12.41 0.74
CA ILE A 475 16.32 12.20 -0.58
C ILE A 475 17.79 12.66 -0.48
N SER A 476 18.57 11.90 0.29
CA SER A 476 19.98 12.13 0.54
C SER A 476 20.76 11.95 -0.75
N ARG A 477 21.99 12.49 -0.80
CA ARG A 477 22.91 12.24 -1.91
C ARG A 477 23.11 10.74 -2.13
N ARG A 478 23.17 9.95 -1.05
CA ARG A 478 23.27 8.49 -1.10
C ARG A 478 22.05 7.86 -1.76
N PHE A 479 20.83 8.23 -1.34
CA PHE A 479 19.59 7.72 -1.93
C PHE A 479 19.55 7.97 -3.45
N ARG A 480 19.85 9.20 -3.88
CA ARG A 480 19.88 9.57 -5.31
C ARG A 480 20.90 8.76 -6.11
N ILE A 481 22.11 8.60 -5.58
CA ILE A 481 23.18 7.82 -6.24
C ILE A 481 22.75 6.35 -6.38
N TRP A 482 22.20 5.74 -5.34
CA TRP A 482 21.77 4.34 -5.41
C TRP A 482 20.62 4.12 -6.38
N VAL A 483 19.64 5.04 -6.44
CA VAL A 483 18.55 4.95 -7.41
C VAL A 483 19.07 5.14 -8.84
N LEU A 484 19.99 6.08 -9.07
CA LEU A 484 20.61 6.29 -10.38
C LEU A 484 21.45 5.08 -10.82
N LEU A 485 22.28 4.54 -9.94
CA LEU A 485 23.08 3.33 -10.20
C LEU A 485 22.17 2.12 -10.47
N GLY A 486 21.14 1.93 -9.67
CA GLY A 486 20.15 0.87 -9.87
C GLY A 486 19.46 0.98 -11.22
N ALA A 487 19.03 2.20 -11.60
CA ALA A 487 18.45 2.46 -12.91
C ALA A 487 19.43 2.11 -14.04
N ILE A 488 20.65 2.68 -14.02
CA ILE A 488 21.67 2.43 -15.06
C ILE A 488 22.00 0.93 -15.18
N CYS A 489 22.23 0.25 -14.06
CA CYS A 489 22.48 -1.19 -14.05
C CYS A 489 21.31 -1.99 -14.63
N GLY A 490 20.07 -1.63 -14.27
CA GLY A 490 18.87 -2.27 -14.83
C GLY A 490 18.74 -2.06 -16.34
N GLY A 491 18.98 -0.83 -16.81
CA GLY A 491 18.96 -0.50 -18.24
C GLY A 491 20.02 -1.29 -19.01
N ILE A 492 21.27 -1.30 -18.55
CA ILE A 492 22.36 -2.05 -19.19
C ILE A 492 22.05 -3.55 -19.20
N ALA A 493 21.59 -4.13 -18.09
CA ALA A 493 21.30 -5.55 -18.01
C ALA A 493 20.21 -5.97 -19.02
N PHE A 494 19.10 -5.22 -19.08
CA PHE A 494 17.98 -5.55 -19.97
C PHE A 494 18.31 -5.24 -21.43
N GLY A 495 19.00 -4.13 -21.69
CA GLY A 495 19.47 -3.75 -23.01
C GLY A 495 20.48 -4.76 -23.58
N ALA A 496 21.47 -5.17 -22.78
CA ALA A 496 22.47 -6.16 -23.19
C ALA A 496 21.84 -7.54 -23.44
N ALA A 497 20.96 -8.01 -22.55
CA ALA A 497 20.26 -9.29 -22.74
C ALA A 497 19.36 -9.29 -23.99
N THR A 498 18.77 -8.14 -24.33
CA THR A 498 17.96 -7.98 -25.55
C THR A 498 18.84 -7.84 -26.79
N GLY A 499 19.98 -7.15 -26.68
CA GLY A 499 20.92 -6.96 -27.79
C GLY A 499 21.64 -8.25 -28.20
N SER A 500 21.68 -9.26 -27.32
CA SER A 500 22.15 -10.61 -27.67
C SER A 500 21.07 -11.51 -28.30
N ALA A 501 19.82 -11.05 -28.39
CA ALA A 501 18.76 -11.83 -29.04
C ALA A 501 18.87 -11.76 -30.56
N THR A 502 18.53 -12.85 -31.24
CA THR A 502 18.51 -12.91 -32.71
C THR A 502 17.36 -12.09 -33.28
N ASN A 503 17.57 -11.54 -34.48
CA ASN A 503 16.48 -10.97 -35.27
C ASN A 503 15.46 -12.07 -35.59
N ARG A 504 14.20 -11.69 -35.71
CA ARG A 504 13.15 -12.57 -36.21
C ARG A 504 12.71 -12.10 -37.58
N TYR A 505 12.51 -13.04 -38.49
CA TYR A 505 12.05 -12.79 -39.84
C TYR A 505 10.58 -13.17 -39.92
N THR A 506 9.80 -12.39 -40.65
CA THR A 506 8.35 -12.58 -40.75
C THR A 506 7.91 -12.60 -42.20
N ALA A 507 7.00 -13.50 -42.54
CA ALA A 507 6.26 -13.51 -43.79
C ALA A 507 4.77 -13.32 -43.49
N THR A 508 4.17 -12.24 -44.00
CA THR A 508 2.77 -11.91 -43.73
C THR A 508 1.94 -11.88 -45.02
N VAL A 509 0.82 -12.61 -44.99
CA VAL A 509 -0.20 -12.61 -46.05
C VAL A 509 -1.51 -12.08 -45.48
N SER A 510 -2.15 -11.15 -46.19
CA SER A 510 -3.42 -10.56 -45.77
C SER A 510 -4.56 -10.96 -46.71
N MET A 511 -5.68 -11.37 -46.13
CA MET A 511 -6.90 -11.75 -46.85
C MET A 511 -8.14 -11.09 -46.25
N MET A 512 -9.14 -10.84 -47.08
CA MET A 512 -10.46 -10.36 -46.71
C MET A 512 -11.47 -11.49 -46.80
N ILE A 513 -12.38 -11.62 -45.83
CA ILE A 513 -13.38 -12.71 -45.81
C ILE A 513 -14.80 -12.13 -45.98
N PRO A 514 -15.21 -11.78 -47.22
CA PRO A 514 -16.55 -11.26 -47.48
C PRO A 514 -17.61 -12.37 -47.55
N LYS A 515 -18.84 -12.06 -47.13
CA LYS A 515 -20.01 -12.88 -47.40
C LYS A 515 -20.55 -12.53 -48.79
N LEU A 516 -20.22 -13.35 -49.79
CA LEU A 516 -20.56 -13.14 -51.20
C LEU A 516 -21.79 -13.96 -51.67
N ASP A 517 -22.33 -14.83 -50.80
CA ASP A 517 -23.50 -15.69 -51.00
C ASP A 517 -24.83 -15.02 -50.58
N VAL A 518 -24.89 -13.69 -50.60
CA VAL A 518 -26.06 -12.92 -50.16
C VAL A 518 -26.97 -12.59 -51.35
N PRO A 519 -28.32 -12.65 -51.23
CA PRO A 519 -29.22 -12.27 -52.31
C PRO A 519 -28.93 -10.86 -52.86
N ALA A 520 -29.09 -10.68 -54.18
CA ALA A 520 -28.77 -9.45 -54.91
C ALA A 520 -29.47 -8.16 -54.38
N SER A 521 -30.46 -8.30 -53.48
CA SER A 521 -31.19 -7.20 -52.86
C SER A 521 -30.48 -6.51 -51.68
N LEU A 522 -29.37 -7.06 -51.16
CA LEU A 522 -28.59 -6.44 -50.09
C LEU A 522 -27.50 -5.50 -50.64
N GLN A 523 -27.62 -4.20 -50.37
CA GLN A 523 -26.64 -3.16 -50.74
C GLN A 523 -25.37 -3.12 -49.84
N SER A 524 -25.07 -4.19 -49.08
CA SER A 524 -23.92 -4.20 -48.16
C SER A 524 -23.21 -5.55 -48.14
N VAL A 525 -21.88 -5.54 -48.27
CA VAL A 525 -21.03 -6.70 -48.02
C VAL A 525 -20.90 -6.90 -46.51
N ARG A 526 -21.35 -8.04 -45.99
CA ARG A 526 -21.19 -8.41 -44.58
C ARG A 526 -19.96 -9.28 -44.40
N ILE A 527 -19.28 -9.16 -43.26
CA ILE A 527 -18.22 -10.09 -42.86
C ILE A 527 -18.89 -11.26 -42.14
N ASP A 528 -18.64 -12.48 -42.62
CA ASP A 528 -19.18 -13.69 -41.99
C ASP A 528 -18.27 -14.15 -40.85
N ARG A 529 -18.76 -14.10 -39.61
CA ARG A 529 -17.97 -14.43 -38.42
C ARG A 529 -17.65 -15.93 -38.33
N GLU A 530 -18.53 -16.79 -38.84
CA GLU A 530 -18.32 -18.23 -38.83
C GLU A 530 -17.19 -18.62 -39.79
N ARG A 531 -17.16 -18.00 -40.98
CA ARG A 531 -16.07 -18.21 -41.96
C ARG A 531 -14.72 -17.73 -41.45
N VAL A 532 -14.69 -16.60 -40.75
CA VAL A 532 -13.46 -16.09 -40.12
C VAL A 532 -12.93 -17.07 -39.07
N SER A 533 -13.81 -17.62 -38.22
CA SER A 533 -13.44 -18.62 -37.22
C SER A 533 -12.95 -19.91 -37.85
N MET A 534 -13.61 -20.36 -38.92
CA MET A 534 -13.21 -21.54 -39.69
C MET A 534 -11.81 -21.37 -40.29
N ILE A 535 -11.56 -20.27 -41.01
CA ILE A 535 -10.24 -19.99 -41.62
C ILE A 535 -9.17 -19.87 -40.54
N HIS A 536 -9.45 -19.19 -39.43
CA HIS A 536 -8.51 -19.09 -38.32
C HIS A 536 -8.16 -20.47 -37.73
N THR A 537 -9.16 -21.35 -37.56
CA THR A 537 -8.94 -22.71 -37.05
C THR A 537 -8.17 -23.56 -38.06
N LEU A 538 -8.45 -23.39 -39.35
CA LEU A 538 -7.77 -24.09 -40.44
C LEU A 538 -6.28 -23.73 -40.49
N VAL A 539 -5.96 -22.43 -40.48
CA VAL A 539 -4.58 -21.94 -40.59
C VAL A 539 -3.74 -22.29 -39.35
N LEU A 540 -4.35 -22.41 -38.18
CA LEU A 540 -3.66 -22.86 -36.97
C LEU A 540 -3.61 -24.38 -36.80
N SER A 541 -4.14 -25.14 -37.76
CA SER A 541 -4.15 -26.61 -37.69
C SER A 541 -2.83 -27.23 -38.13
N ASP A 542 -2.51 -28.40 -37.58
CA ASP A 542 -1.37 -29.20 -38.04
C ASP A 542 -1.52 -29.65 -39.50
N ALA A 543 -2.75 -29.68 -40.04
CA ALA A 543 -3.00 -29.96 -41.46
C ALA A 543 -2.48 -28.83 -42.35
N TYR A 544 -2.67 -27.55 -41.96
CA TYR A 544 -2.10 -26.42 -42.68
C TYR A 544 -0.58 -26.41 -42.59
N ALA A 545 -0.02 -26.70 -41.43
CA ALA A 545 1.43 -26.82 -41.28
C ALA A 545 2.01 -27.97 -42.13
N ALA A 546 1.34 -29.13 -42.20
CA ALA A 546 1.76 -30.25 -43.03
C ALA A 546 1.68 -29.93 -44.54
N GLU A 547 0.61 -29.28 -44.99
CA GLU A 547 0.46 -28.82 -46.38
C GLU A 547 1.54 -27.80 -46.76
N LEU A 548 1.84 -26.88 -45.84
CA LEU A 548 2.87 -25.86 -46.03
C LEU A 548 4.28 -26.48 -46.12
N ILE A 549 4.56 -27.54 -45.35
CA ILE A 549 5.81 -28.32 -45.43
C ILE A 549 5.91 -29.03 -46.78
N ASP A 550 4.86 -29.73 -47.20
CA ASP A 550 4.83 -30.47 -48.47
C ASP A 550 5.11 -29.56 -49.67
N ARG A 551 4.48 -28.38 -49.69
CA ARG A 551 4.65 -27.39 -50.78
C ARG A 551 5.99 -26.67 -50.77
N SER A 552 6.49 -26.31 -49.59
CA SER A 552 7.75 -25.57 -49.46
C SER A 552 8.99 -26.46 -49.55
N GLY A 553 8.83 -27.78 -49.37
CA GLY A 553 9.94 -28.74 -49.37
C GLY A 553 10.93 -28.55 -48.23
N VAL A 554 10.48 -27.93 -47.13
CA VAL A 554 11.30 -27.67 -45.94
C VAL A 554 11.42 -28.93 -45.08
N ASP A 555 12.62 -29.19 -44.55
CA ASP A 555 12.85 -30.25 -43.55
C ASP A 555 12.46 -29.76 -42.14
N ALA A 556 11.15 -29.75 -41.85
CA ALA A 556 10.58 -29.36 -40.57
C ALA A 556 9.37 -30.23 -40.22
N THR A 557 9.01 -30.28 -38.94
CA THR A 557 7.81 -30.98 -38.46
C THR A 557 6.60 -30.05 -38.41
N PRO A 558 5.35 -30.56 -38.58
CA PRO A 558 4.15 -29.73 -38.49
C PRO A 558 4.04 -28.89 -37.19
N PRO A 559 4.42 -29.41 -36.00
CA PRO A 559 4.45 -28.61 -34.78
C PRO A 559 5.48 -27.47 -34.78
N GLU A 560 6.63 -27.64 -35.45
CA GLU A 560 7.64 -26.59 -35.56
C GLU A 560 7.10 -25.42 -36.40
N ILE A 561 6.49 -25.73 -37.55
CA ILE A 561 5.87 -24.72 -38.43
C ILE A 561 4.64 -24.09 -37.78
N SER A 562 3.73 -24.89 -37.20
CA SER A 562 2.50 -24.37 -36.58
C SER A 562 2.80 -23.46 -35.38
N SER A 563 3.91 -23.68 -34.67
CA SER A 563 4.33 -22.81 -33.57
C SER A 563 4.77 -21.41 -34.01
N GLY A 564 5.23 -21.25 -35.26
CA GLY A 564 5.62 -19.99 -35.86
C GLY A 564 4.48 -19.26 -36.57
N ILE A 565 3.32 -19.91 -36.75
CA ILE A 565 2.16 -19.33 -37.43
C ILE A 565 1.28 -18.57 -36.44
N THR A 566 0.95 -17.34 -36.80
CA THR A 566 -0.02 -16.51 -36.08
C THR A 566 -1.06 -15.98 -37.04
N VAL A 567 -2.30 -15.91 -36.57
CA VAL A 567 -3.41 -15.32 -37.31
C VAL A 567 -3.92 -14.14 -36.49
N ASP A 568 -3.81 -12.94 -37.06
CA ASP A 568 -4.29 -11.71 -36.42
C ASP A 568 -5.37 -11.04 -37.26
N ARG A 569 -6.23 -10.27 -36.59
CA ARG A 569 -7.25 -9.42 -37.22
C ARG A 569 -7.03 -7.98 -36.79
N PRO A 570 -6.23 -7.21 -37.54
CA PRO A 570 -5.91 -5.84 -37.20
C PRO A 570 -7.19 -5.01 -36.96
N LYS A 571 -7.32 -4.45 -35.74
CA LYS A 571 -8.47 -3.64 -35.30
C LYS A 571 -9.83 -4.31 -35.50
N PHE A 572 -9.87 -5.65 -35.53
CA PHE A 572 -11.08 -6.43 -35.78
C PHE A 572 -11.78 -6.08 -37.10
N GLY A 573 -11.00 -5.59 -38.08
CA GLY A 573 -11.48 -5.23 -39.40
C GLY A 573 -11.89 -6.43 -40.27
N PRO A 574 -12.22 -6.19 -41.54
CA PRO A 574 -12.53 -7.25 -42.52
C PRO A 574 -11.34 -8.11 -42.92
N PHE A 575 -10.13 -7.71 -42.51
CA PHE A 575 -8.88 -8.35 -42.90
C PHE A 575 -8.41 -9.34 -41.83
N VAL A 576 -7.87 -10.47 -42.31
CA VAL A 576 -7.13 -11.47 -41.55
C VAL A 576 -5.71 -11.48 -42.08
N ALA A 577 -4.73 -11.36 -41.19
CA ALA A 577 -3.31 -11.45 -41.50
C ALA A 577 -2.78 -12.79 -40.96
N ILE A 578 -2.25 -13.62 -41.84
CA ILE A 578 -1.49 -14.81 -41.48
C ILE A 578 -0.03 -14.41 -41.48
N THR A 579 0.67 -14.61 -40.37
CA THR A 579 2.09 -14.31 -40.24
C THR A 579 2.84 -15.56 -39.80
N PHE A 580 3.86 -15.94 -40.57
CA PHE A 580 4.86 -16.92 -40.17
C PHE A 580 6.10 -16.20 -39.66
N GLU A 581 6.59 -16.54 -38.47
CA GLU A 581 7.73 -15.89 -37.81
C GLU A 581 8.77 -16.93 -37.36
N ASP A 582 10.03 -16.78 -37.82
CA ASP A 582 11.14 -17.67 -37.45
C ASP A 582 12.48 -16.90 -37.33
N PRO A 583 13.42 -17.30 -36.44
CA PRO A 583 14.78 -16.76 -36.41
C PRO A 583 15.62 -17.05 -37.68
N ASP A 584 15.30 -18.07 -38.46
CA ASP A 584 15.99 -18.39 -39.72
C ASP A 584 15.35 -17.67 -40.91
N GLN A 585 16.11 -16.76 -41.53
CA GLN A 585 15.67 -16.01 -42.70
C GLN A 585 15.40 -16.94 -43.90
N ALA A 586 16.24 -17.97 -44.10
CA ALA A 586 16.12 -18.85 -45.26
C ALA A 586 14.82 -19.66 -45.21
N LEU A 587 14.46 -20.13 -44.01
CA LEU A 587 13.21 -20.83 -43.77
C LEU A 587 11.99 -19.94 -44.08
N VAL A 588 11.97 -18.70 -43.60
CA VAL A 588 10.86 -17.77 -43.86
C VAL A 588 10.73 -17.44 -45.34
N GLU A 589 11.85 -17.20 -46.03
CA GLU A 589 11.87 -16.94 -47.46
C GLU A 589 11.41 -18.14 -48.30
N GLN A 590 11.69 -19.36 -47.85
CA GLN A 590 11.26 -20.59 -48.52
C GLN A 590 9.76 -20.89 -48.30
N VAL A 591 9.24 -20.60 -47.11
CA VAL A 591 7.82 -20.82 -46.76
C VAL A 591 6.90 -19.74 -47.35
N ALA A 592 7.37 -18.49 -47.41
CA ALA A 592 6.57 -17.32 -47.78
C ALA A 592 5.71 -17.50 -49.05
N PRO A 593 6.22 -18.00 -50.19
CA PRO A 593 5.45 -18.09 -51.43
C PRO A 593 4.26 -19.05 -51.34
N HIS A 594 4.30 -20.03 -50.43
CA HIS A 594 3.33 -21.13 -50.36
C HIS A 594 2.24 -20.92 -49.32
N MET A 595 2.30 -19.83 -48.54
CA MET A 595 1.38 -19.58 -47.44
C MET A 595 -0.09 -19.49 -47.88
N LEU A 596 -0.37 -18.82 -49.00
CA LEU A 596 -1.73 -18.66 -49.54
C LEU A 596 -2.21 -19.93 -50.24
N ASP A 597 -1.36 -20.52 -51.08
CA ASP A 597 -1.64 -21.77 -51.81
C ASP A 597 -2.00 -22.92 -50.87
N SER A 598 -1.38 -22.98 -49.69
CA SER A 598 -1.67 -23.99 -48.66
C SER A 598 -3.06 -23.80 -48.04
N VAL A 599 -3.55 -22.55 -47.92
CA VAL A 599 -4.93 -22.29 -47.49
C VAL A 599 -5.91 -22.71 -48.59
N ASP A 600 -5.61 -22.37 -49.84
CA ASP A 600 -6.45 -22.74 -50.99
C ASP A 600 -6.59 -24.25 -51.14
N ALA A 601 -5.48 -24.98 -50.99
CA ALA A 601 -5.47 -26.44 -51.07
C ALA A 601 -6.40 -27.10 -50.06
N LEU A 602 -6.31 -26.69 -48.78
CA LEU A 602 -7.15 -27.25 -47.72
C LEU A 602 -8.62 -26.84 -47.85
N VAL A 603 -8.88 -25.62 -48.30
CA VAL A 603 -10.25 -25.15 -48.55
C VAL A 603 -10.89 -25.95 -49.69
N GLU A 604 -10.15 -26.20 -50.77
CA GLU A 604 -10.63 -26.97 -51.90
C GLU A 604 -10.78 -28.46 -51.56
N GLU A 605 -9.85 -29.04 -50.80
CA GLU A 605 -9.97 -30.40 -50.27
C GLU A 605 -11.25 -30.55 -49.44
N GLY A 606 -11.48 -29.66 -48.47
CA GLY A 606 -12.71 -29.67 -47.66
C GLY A 606 -13.98 -29.52 -48.51
N ARG A 607 -13.94 -28.73 -49.58
CA ARG A 607 -15.04 -28.59 -50.54
C ARG A 607 -15.30 -29.90 -51.29
N GLN A 608 -14.25 -30.57 -51.78
CA GLN A 608 -14.36 -31.84 -52.50
C GLN A 608 -14.96 -32.95 -51.63
N PHE A 609 -14.66 -32.95 -50.32
CA PHE A 609 -15.30 -33.88 -49.37
C PHE A 609 -16.79 -33.57 -49.10
N THR A 610 -17.21 -32.30 -49.18
CA THR A 610 -18.57 -31.89 -48.82
C THR A 610 -19.56 -31.97 -50.01
N ILE A 611 -19.07 -31.78 -51.25
CA ILE A 611 -19.89 -31.78 -52.47
C ILE A 611 -20.72 -33.08 -52.66
N PRO A 612 -20.17 -34.29 -52.48
CA PRO A 612 -20.93 -35.53 -52.64
C PRO A 612 -22.09 -35.66 -51.64
N THR A 613 -21.86 -35.29 -50.38
CA THR A 613 -22.83 -35.39 -49.27
C THR A 613 -24.01 -34.43 -49.45
N LEU A 614 -23.76 -33.22 -49.96
CA LEU A 614 -24.80 -32.23 -50.26
C LEU A 614 -25.60 -32.55 -51.54
N ARG A 615 -25.04 -33.38 -52.45
CA ARG A 615 -25.71 -33.78 -53.68
C ARG A 615 -26.98 -34.61 -53.41
N ASP A 616 -26.96 -35.37 -52.32
CA ASP A 616 -28.02 -36.26 -51.84
C ASP A 616 -29.15 -35.56 -51.06
N GLU A 617 -29.02 -34.28 -50.69
CA GLU A 617 -30.10 -33.53 -50.00
C GLU A 617 -31.22 -33.12 -50.98
N LEU A 618 -32.35 -33.83 -50.95
CA LEU A 618 -33.55 -33.70 -51.82
C LEU A 618 -34.35 -32.36 -51.76
N ARG A 619 -33.71 -31.20 -51.61
CA ARG A 619 -34.42 -29.91 -51.75
C ARG A 619 -34.52 -29.48 -53.22
N PRO A 620 -35.70 -29.08 -53.72
CA PRO A 620 -35.85 -28.53 -55.06
C PRO A 620 -35.18 -27.16 -55.15
N THR A 621 -34.24 -26.99 -56.08
CA THR A 621 -33.58 -25.71 -56.39
C THR A 621 -34.33 -24.97 -57.50
N VAL A 622 -34.49 -23.66 -57.36
CA VAL A 622 -35.11 -22.81 -58.40
C VAL A 622 -34.12 -22.62 -59.57
N PRO A 623 -34.57 -22.53 -60.84
CA PRO A 623 -33.69 -22.25 -61.96
C PRO A 623 -32.88 -20.95 -61.75
N GLY A 624 -31.55 -21.06 -61.73
CA GLY A 624 -30.62 -19.94 -61.48
C GLY A 624 -30.12 -19.83 -60.03
N GLU A 625 -30.65 -20.62 -59.10
CA GLU A 625 -30.16 -20.68 -57.72
C GLU A 625 -28.96 -21.64 -57.62
N GLN A 626 -27.81 -21.15 -57.13
CA GLN A 626 -26.69 -22.03 -56.82
C GLN A 626 -27.01 -22.81 -55.54
N ARG A 627 -27.01 -24.16 -55.63
CA ARG A 627 -27.31 -25.08 -54.51
C ARG A 627 -26.32 -24.94 -53.35
N TYR A 628 -25.11 -24.47 -53.63
CA TYR A 628 -24.05 -24.17 -52.68
C TYR A 628 -23.12 -23.11 -53.28
N TYR A 629 -22.49 -22.30 -52.43
CA TYR A 629 -21.58 -21.25 -52.86
C TYR A 629 -20.29 -21.86 -53.42
N THR A 630 -20.02 -21.64 -54.71
CA THR A 630 -18.80 -22.09 -55.40
C THR A 630 -17.75 -21.01 -55.55
N GLY A 631 -18.04 -19.78 -55.12
CA GLY A 631 -17.10 -18.67 -55.19
C GLY A 631 -15.96 -18.77 -54.18
N PRO A 632 -15.01 -17.82 -54.21
CA PRO A 632 -13.90 -17.78 -53.28
C PRO A 632 -14.39 -17.48 -51.86
N LEU A 633 -13.90 -18.23 -50.86
CA LEU A 633 -14.26 -18.04 -49.44
C LEU A 633 -13.60 -16.80 -48.82
N TYR A 634 -12.48 -16.38 -49.40
CA TYR A 634 -11.74 -15.18 -49.05
C TYR A 634 -11.16 -14.55 -50.32
N LEU A 635 -10.74 -13.28 -50.23
CA LEU A 635 -10.06 -12.56 -51.29
C LEU A 635 -8.69 -12.13 -50.77
N PRO A 636 -7.57 -12.49 -51.42
CA PRO A 636 -6.27 -11.95 -51.04
C PRO A 636 -6.29 -10.42 -51.20
N VAL A 637 -5.71 -9.72 -50.22
CA VAL A 637 -5.57 -8.25 -50.26
C VAL A 637 -4.41 -7.85 -51.17
N SER A 638 -3.44 -8.75 -51.31
CA SER A 638 -2.21 -8.58 -52.07
C SER A 638 -1.77 -9.95 -52.60
N ASP A 639 -1.24 -9.97 -53.83
CA ASP A 639 -0.66 -11.17 -54.45
C ASP A 639 0.79 -11.41 -54.02
N TYR A 640 1.41 -10.45 -53.29
CA TYR A 640 2.75 -10.59 -52.75
C TYR A 640 2.73 -10.74 -51.22
N VAL A 641 3.65 -11.56 -50.72
CA VAL A 641 3.89 -11.77 -49.29
C VAL A 641 4.79 -10.65 -48.76
N ASP A 642 4.40 -10.05 -47.64
CA ASP A 642 5.19 -9.00 -46.99
C ASP A 642 6.29 -9.65 -46.14
N LEU A 643 7.54 -9.50 -46.57
CA LEU A 643 8.71 -9.98 -45.83
C LEU A 643 9.24 -8.87 -44.92
N GLY A 644 9.35 -9.18 -43.64
CA GLY A 644 9.76 -8.24 -42.61
C GLY A 644 10.90 -8.77 -41.74
N VAL A 645 11.63 -7.85 -41.14
CA VAL A 645 12.58 -8.13 -40.06
C VAL A 645 12.09 -7.43 -38.80
N VAL A 646 11.90 -8.19 -37.74
CA VAL A 646 11.53 -7.68 -36.41
C VAL A 646 12.79 -7.68 -35.54
N PRO A 647 13.52 -6.55 -35.45
CA PRO A 647 14.70 -6.47 -34.60
C PRO A 647 14.32 -6.54 -33.12
N PRO A 648 15.20 -7.06 -32.25
CA PRO A 648 14.96 -7.07 -30.82
C PRO A 648 14.81 -5.63 -30.30
N ARG A 649 13.87 -5.42 -29.39
CA ARG A 649 13.48 -4.07 -28.91
C ARG A 649 14.49 -3.52 -27.88
N VAL A 650 15.75 -3.36 -28.26
CA VAL A 650 16.87 -3.01 -27.36
C VAL A 650 16.61 -1.69 -26.62
N VAL A 651 16.25 -0.62 -27.35
CA VAL A 651 16.00 0.70 -26.75
C VAL A 651 14.82 0.66 -25.78
N TRP A 652 13.73 -0.03 -26.15
CA TRP A 652 12.56 -0.19 -25.30
C TRP A 652 12.89 -0.95 -24.01
N ASN A 653 13.56 -2.11 -24.14
CA ASN A 653 13.92 -2.94 -23.00
C ASN A 653 14.96 -2.27 -22.09
N PHE A 654 15.85 -1.43 -22.66
CA PHE A 654 16.73 -0.56 -21.89
C PHE A 654 15.92 0.44 -21.03
N LEU A 655 14.91 1.11 -21.60
CA LEU A 655 14.05 2.04 -20.85
C LEU A 655 13.25 1.33 -19.75
N VAL A 656 12.67 0.16 -20.06
CA VAL A 656 11.99 -0.69 -19.07
C VAL A 656 12.96 -1.12 -17.97
N GLY A 657 14.20 -1.46 -18.33
CA GLY A 657 15.28 -1.79 -17.40
C GLY A 657 15.64 -0.63 -16.47
N LEU A 658 15.73 0.61 -16.99
CA LEU A 658 15.97 1.80 -16.16
C LEU A 658 14.90 1.97 -15.09
N MET A 659 13.63 1.87 -15.48
CA MET A 659 12.50 2.00 -14.55
C MET A 659 12.50 0.88 -13.50
N THR A 660 12.68 -0.37 -13.95
CA THR A 660 12.68 -1.56 -13.08
C THR A 660 13.84 -1.50 -12.08
N GLY A 661 15.06 -1.22 -12.55
CA GLY A 661 16.24 -1.08 -11.69
C GLY A 661 16.13 0.06 -10.68
N GLY A 662 15.53 1.19 -11.08
CA GLY A 662 15.22 2.30 -10.19
C GLY A 662 14.25 1.89 -9.06
N LEU A 663 13.17 1.19 -9.38
CA LEU A 663 12.20 0.69 -8.38
C LEU A 663 12.82 -0.31 -7.41
N VAL A 664 13.67 -1.23 -7.91
CA VAL A 664 14.42 -2.17 -7.06
C VAL A 664 15.34 -1.43 -6.10
N ALA A 665 16.07 -0.42 -6.58
CA ALA A 665 16.95 0.39 -5.73
C ALA A 665 16.18 1.21 -4.68
N VAL A 666 15.02 1.78 -5.03
CA VAL A 666 14.11 2.42 -4.06
C VAL A 666 13.70 1.42 -2.99
N GLY A 667 13.31 0.21 -3.37
CA GLY A 667 12.96 -0.87 -2.43
C GLY A 667 14.10 -1.25 -1.50
N TYR A 668 15.30 -1.42 -2.05
CA TYR A 668 16.50 -1.69 -1.26
C TYR A 668 16.80 -0.57 -0.26
N MET A 669 16.71 0.70 -0.67
CA MET A 669 16.89 1.85 0.23
C MET A 669 15.83 1.91 1.33
N LEU A 670 14.56 1.66 1.00
CA LEU A 670 13.48 1.60 1.98
C LEU A 670 13.67 0.43 2.98
N LEU A 671 14.17 -0.72 2.51
CA LEU A 671 14.50 -1.86 3.37
C LEU A 671 15.60 -1.54 4.38
N GLN A 672 16.60 -0.73 4.01
CA GLN A 672 17.61 -0.24 4.96
C GLN A 672 17.01 0.63 6.07
N GLN A 673 15.88 1.30 5.80
CA GLN A 673 15.15 2.14 6.75
C GLN A 673 14.06 1.39 7.53
N ARG A 674 14.02 0.05 7.46
CA ARG A 674 13.02 -0.80 8.13
C ARG A 674 12.88 -0.56 9.64
N LYS A 675 13.94 -0.10 10.30
CA LYS A 675 13.92 0.28 11.71
C LYS A 675 14.24 1.78 11.83
N PRO A 676 13.23 2.64 11.90
CA PRO A 676 13.44 4.07 12.13
C PRO A 676 14.20 4.27 13.43
N ARG A 677 15.10 5.25 13.42
CA ARG A 677 15.95 5.55 14.57
C ARG A 677 15.70 6.98 15.03
N VAL A 678 15.82 7.19 16.32
CA VAL A 678 15.69 8.50 16.97
C VAL A 678 16.74 9.45 16.38
N ASN A 679 16.35 10.70 16.16
CA ASN A 679 17.22 11.74 15.62
C ASN A 679 17.04 13.05 16.39
N ASP A 680 18.04 13.93 16.38
CA ASP A 680 17.98 15.23 17.08
C ASP A 680 16.86 16.16 16.61
N ALA A 681 16.41 16.00 15.36
CA ALA A 681 15.27 16.76 14.84
C ALA A 681 13.89 16.28 15.34
N ASP A 682 13.82 15.24 16.19
CA ASP A 682 12.55 14.73 16.70
C ASP A 682 12.07 15.58 17.89
N ASN A 683 10.81 16.05 17.86
CA ASN A 683 10.23 16.74 19.02
C ASN A 683 9.79 15.72 20.08
N PHE A 684 10.63 15.47 21.08
CA PHE A 684 10.39 14.46 22.13
C PHE A 684 9.17 14.75 23.00
N ASP A 685 8.82 16.02 23.23
CA ASP A 685 7.67 16.38 24.06
C ASP A 685 6.35 15.93 23.39
N ASP A 686 6.20 16.29 22.11
CA ASP A 686 5.09 15.82 21.29
C ASP A 686 5.10 14.30 21.07
N SER A 687 6.30 13.70 21.00
CA SER A 687 6.47 12.37 20.42
C SER A 687 6.71 11.24 21.42
N LEU A 688 7.07 11.56 22.67
CA LEU A 688 7.20 10.63 23.79
C LEU A 688 6.38 11.08 25.00
N GLY A 689 5.90 12.34 25.03
CA GLY A 689 5.37 12.95 26.24
C GLY A 689 6.47 13.25 27.27
N LEU A 690 7.73 13.35 26.83
CA LEU A 690 8.90 13.61 27.68
C LEU A 690 9.72 14.76 27.07
N PRO A 691 10.07 15.79 27.85
CA PRO A 691 10.89 16.89 27.37
C PRO A 691 12.33 16.43 27.10
N LEU A 692 12.98 17.07 26.12
CA LEU A 692 14.43 16.93 25.92
C LEU A 692 15.17 17.81 26.94
N TRP A 693 15.95 17.19 27.83
CA TRP A 693 16.69 17.92 28.86
C TRP A 693 18.12 18.26 28.43
N SER A 694 18.77 17.39 27.67
CA SER A 694 20.14 17.65 27.23
C SER A 694 20.60 16.78 26.07
N HIS A 695 21.65 17.22 25.38
CA HIS A 695 22.37 16.48 24.34
C HIS A 695 23.80 16.19 24.81
N VAL A 696 24.24 14.94 24.65
CA VAL A 696 25.56 14.45 25.11
C VAL A 696 26.36 13.90 23.95
N GLY A 697 27.52 14.53 23.70
CA GLY A 697 28.43 14.10 22.64
C GLY A 697 29.10 12.75 22.90
N ARG A 698 29.70 12.13 21.87
CA ARG A 698 30.30 10.79 22.02
C ARG A 698 31.56 10.80 22.90
N PRO A 699 31.66 10.00 23.97
CA PRO A 699 32.83 9.97 24.85
C PRO A 699 34.12 9.57 24.10
N GLY A 700 35.08 10.49 23.97
CA GLY A 700 36.38 10.27 23.31
C GLY A 700 36.50 10.78 21.87
N ASN A 701 35.45 11.40 21.31
CA ASN A 701 35.54 12.13 20.04
C ASN A 701 36.30 13.47 20.26
N ARG A 702 37.24 13.82 19.36
CA ARG A 702 38.11 15.01 19.52
C ARG A 702 37.42 16.33 19.17
N ARG A 703 36.34 16.32 18.37
CA ARG A 703 35.59 17.52 17.95
C ARG A 703 34.31 17.75 18.74
N ASN A 704 33.47 16.72 18.92
CA ASN A 704 32.16 16.80 19.59
C ASN A 704 32.04 15.77 20.74
N GLY A 705 33.09 15.63 21.55
CA GLY A 705 33.09 14.63 22.61
C GLY A 705 32.32 15.06 23.85
N ALA A 706 31.72 14.12 24.59
CA ALA A 706 31.15 14.40 25.91
C ALA A 706 32.18 15.14 26.78
N THR A 707 31.80 16.27 27.37
CA THR A 707 32.63 17.02 28.32
C THR A 707 32.19 16.74 29.77
N GLY A 708 33.06 17.00 30.73
CA GLY A 708 32.68 16.93 32.15
C GLY A 708 31.56 17.91 32.50
N ASP A 709 31.56 19.08 31.85
CA ASP A 709 30.57 20.13 32.07
C ASP A 709 29.19 19.75 31.51
N GLN A 710 29.12 18.98 30.43
CA GLN A 710 27.84 18.43 29.94
C GLN A 710 27.18 17.49 30.97
N TYR A 711 27.97 16.62 31.62
CA TYR A 711 27.44 15.76 32.68
C TYR A 711 27.05 16.54 33.94
N ALA A 712 27.78 17.61 34.26
CA ALA A 712 27.42 18.54 35.33
C ALA A 712 26.11 19.26 35.03
N HIS A 713 25.92 19.74 33.80
CA HIS A 713 24.69 20.39 33.38
C HIS A 713 23.48 19.45 33.50
N ILE A 714 23.64 18.17 33.15
CA ILE A 714 22.57 17.16 33.33
C ILE A 714 22.21 16.98 34.80
N ALA A 715 23.21 16.95 35.69
CA ALA A 715 22.97 16.85 37.13
C ALA A 715 22.25 18.09 37.70
N VAL A 716 22.62 19.30 37.26
CA VAL A 716 21.93 20.54 37.64
C VAL A 716 20.50 20.56 37.10
N ARG A 717 20.31 20.12 35.84
CA ARG A 717 18.98 20.05 35.23
C ARG A 717 18.02 19.13 36.00
N ALA A 718 18.53 18.03 36.56
CA ALA A 718 17.75 17.17 37.45
C ALA A 718 17.21 17.90 38.68
N ALA A 719 18.00 18.80 39.28
CA ALA A 719 17.54 19.59 40.42
C ALA A 719 16.41 20.56 40.01
N GLU A 720 16.60 21.31 38.92
CA GLU A 720 15.61 22.25 38.39
C GLU A 720 14.26 21.58 38.12
N GLU A 721 14.27 20.42 37.46
CA GLU A 721 13.06 19.70 37.02
C GLU A 721 12.37 18.91 38.14
N SER A 722 13.09 18.63 39.24
CA SER A 722 12.50 18.02 40.44
C SER A 722 11.75 19.02 41.32
N GLY A 723 11.92 20.33 41.08
CA GLY A 723 11.30 21.39 41.88
C GLY A 723 11.77 21.42 43.33
N ALA A 724 12.84 20.69 43.66
CA ALA A 724 13.35 20.55 45.02
C ALA A 724 14.40 21.64 45.32
N GLU A 725 14.34 22.22 46.53
CA GLU A 725 15.38 23.13 47.04
C GLU A 725 16.75 22.44 47.20
N LEU A 726 16.77 21.09 47.19
CA LEU A 726 17.94 20.25 47.34
C LEU A 726 18.07 19.28 46.16
N MET A 727 19.30 18.84 45.86
CA MET A 727 19.57 17.85 44.82
C MET A 727 18.75 16.55 45.03
N PRO A 728 18.15 15.98 43.97
CA PRO A 728 17.38 14.74 44.07
C PRO A 728 18.27 13.59 44.53
N ARG A 729 17.79 12.80 45.49
CA ARG A 729 18.58 11.74 46.12
C ARG A 729 18.58 10.46 45.31
N ARG A 730 17.53 10.20 44.54
CA ARG A 730 17.30 8.93 43.84
C ARG A 730 17.25 9.19 42.34
N ILE A 731 18.42 9.13 41.70
CA ILE A 731 18.57 9.37 40.28
C ILE A 731 18.67 8.03 39.56
N VAL A 732 17.78 7.78 38.61
CA VAL A 732 17.80 6.57 37.79
C VAL A 732 18.19 6.93 36.36
N VAL A 733 19.17 6.22 35.82
CA VAL A 733 19.55 6.31 34.40
C VAL A 733 19.02 5.08 33.69
N ALA A 734 18.06 5.28 32.80
CA ALA A 734 17.40 4.24 32.05
C ALA A 734 17.59 4.43 30.55
N GLY A 735 17.66 3.31 29.83
CA GLY A 735 17.63 3.30 28.37
C GLY A 735 16.68 2.20 27.91
N PRO A 736 16.13 2.28 26.70
CA PRO A 736 15.17 1.30 26.23
C PRO A 736 15.83 -0.08 26.08
N THR A 737 17.02 -0.10 25.47
CA THR A 737 17.82 -1.31 25.26
C THR A 737 19.22 -1.16 25.90
N PRO A 738 19.94 -2.26 26.18
CA PRO A 738 21.27 -2.17 26.79
C PRO A 738 22.30 -1.55 25.83
N SER A 739 22.57 -0.25 25.99
CA SER A 739 23.53 0.49 25.18
C SER A 739 24.86 0.73 25.91
N ARG A 740 25.91 1.13 25.17
CA ARG A 740 27.15 1.65 25.78
C ARG A 740 26.95 3.08 26.30
N SER A 741 26.10 3.85 25.64
CA SER A 741 25.80 5.24 26.00
C SER A 741 25.21 5.33 27.41
N THR A 742 24.14 4.60 27.70
CA THR A 742 23.40 4.67 28.97
C THR A 742 24.30 4.35 30.17
N ARG A 743 25.17 3.35 30.02
CA ARG A 743 26.21 3.01 31.02
C ARG A 743 27.21 4.14 31.24
N THR A 744 27.58 4.81 30.16
CA THR A 744 28.55 5.90 30.18
C THR A 744 27.93 7.18 30.73
N LEU A 745 26.66 7.43 30.44
CA LEU A 745 25.85 8.49 31.04
C LEU A 745 25.72 8.30 32.55
N ALA A 746 25.36 7.10 33.02
CA ALA A 746 25.29 6.80 34.46
C ALA A 746 26.62 7.04 35.18
N LEU A 747 27.74 6.62 34.57
CA LEU A 747 29.07 6.91 35.09
C LEU A 747 29.40 8.41 35.08
N GLY A 748 29.03 9.13 34.01
CA GLY A 748 29.29 10.54 33.83
C GLY A 748 28.53 11.41 34.85
N VAL A 749 27.24 11.14 35.01
CA VAL A 749 26.37 11.80 36.00
C VAL A 749 26.87 11.55 37.43
N ALA A 750 27.19 10.29 37.77
CA ALA A 750 27.72 9.96 39.10
C ALA A 750 29.06 10.65 39.40
N ALA A 751 29.94 10.73 38.40
CA ALA A 751 31.21 11.44 38.51
C ALA A 751 31.03 12.96 38.63
N ALA A 752 30.08 13.54 37.91
CA ALA A 752 29.77 14.97 37.97
C ALA A 752 29.23 15.36 39.34
N LEU A 753 28.27 14.60 39.89
CA LEU A 753 27.74 14.81 41.24
C LEU A 753 28.84 14.70 42.31
N ALA A 754 29.73 13.71 42.19
CA ALA A 754 30.86 13.57 43.12
C ALA A 754 31.85 14.75 43.04
N SER A 755 32.02 15.34 41.85
CA SER A 755 32.85 16.53 41.65
C SER A 755 32.24 17.80 42.27
N MET A 756 30.91 17.85 42.39
CA MET A 756 30.13 18.89 43.08
C MET A 756 30.08 18.67 44.61
N ASP A 757 30.92 17.80 45.15
CA ASP A 757 31.04 17.49 46.58
C ASP A 757 29.90 16.68 47.21
N HIS A 758 29.04 16.06 46.40
CA HIS A 758 28.07 15.10 46.90
C HIS A 758 28.71 13.73 47.14
N LYS A 759 28.28 13.03 48.19
CA LYS A 759 28.59 11.61 48.39
C LYS A 759 27.67 10.79 47.49
N VAL A 760 28.25 10.05 46.54
CA VAL A 760 27.50 9.35 45.49
C VAL A 760 27.72 7.84 45.55
N VAL A 761 26.63 7.08 45.45
CA VAL A 761 26.65 5.63 45.26
C VAL A 761 26.10 5.30 43.87
N LEU A 762 26.95 4.73 43.00
CA LEU A 762 26.55 4.23 41.69
C LEU A 762 26.18 2.74 41.78
N VAL A 763 24.95 2.39 41.41
CA VAL A 763 24.43 1.01 41.49
C VAL A 763 24.25 0.45 40.09
N ASP A 764 24.82 -0.73 39.81
CA ASP A 764 24.56 -1.47 38.57
C ASP A 764 23.30 -2.35 38.71
N GLY A 765 22.15 -1.79 38.33
CA GLY A 765 20.87 -2.51 38.34
C GLY A 765 20.68 -3.48 37.16
N GLN A 766 21.62 -3.60 36.21
CA GLN A 766 21.49 -4.49 35.04
C GLN A 766 21.78 -5.96 35.38
N VAL A 767 21.08 -6.51 36.38
CA VAL A 767 21.29 -7.85 36.93
C VAL A 767 21.36 -8.93 35.84
N GLY A 768 20.45 -8.94 34.86
CA GLY A 768 20.45 -9.93 33.79
C GLY A 768 21.70 -9.90 32.89
N ARG A 769 22.29 -8.73 32.64
CA ARG A 769 23.50 -8.57 31.80
C ARG A 769 24.42 -7.47 32.38
N PRO A 770 25.18 -7.76 33.45
CA PRO A 770 25.87 -6.73 34.26
C PRO A 770 27.19 -6.28 33.61
N ARG A 771 27.07 -5.62 32.46
CA ARG A 771 28.22 -5.19 31.66
C ARG A 771 28.98 -4.04 32.30
N LEU A 772 28.34 -3.23 33.15
CA LEU A 772 29.01 -2.17 33.90
C LEU A 772 29.89 -2.79 35.01
N SER A 773 29.36 -3.71 35.81
CA SER A 773 30.12 -4.45 36.84
C SER A 773 31.33 -5.19 36.26
N ARG A 774 31.17 -5.83 35.08
CA ARG A 774 32.30 -6.44 34.35
C ARG A 774 33.37 -5.43 33.99
N ARG A 775 32.98 -4.28 33.44
CA ARG A 775 33.91 -3.21 33.03
C ARG A 775 34.66 -2.61 34.22
N MET A 776 33.99 -2.48 35.37
CA MET A 776 34.56 -1.94 36.60
C MET A 776 35.38 -2.97 37.39
N GLY A 777 35.47 -4.22 36.91
CA GLY A 777 36.25 -5.27 37.55
C GLY A 777 35.61 -5.85 38.82
N PHE A 778 34.28 -5.88 38.88
CA PHE A 778 33.46 -6.35 40.01
C PHE A 778 32.49 -7.48 39.62
N TRP A 779 32.77 -8.26 38.56
CA TRP A 779 31.84 -9.29 38.07
C TRP A 779 31.65 -10.52 38.99
N ARG A 780 32.47 -10.66 40.02
CA ARG A 780 32.37 -11.70 41.08
C ARG A 780 32.10 -11.11 42.47
N ALA A 781 31.98 -9.79 42.58
CA ALA A 781 31.69 -9.16 43.85
C ALA A 781 30.22 -9.40 44.24
N PRO A 782 29.90 -9.48 45.55
CA PRO A 782 28.53 -9.37 46.00
C PRO A 782 27.92 -8.02 45.57
N GLY A 783 26.61 -7.99 45.36
CA GLY A 783 25.93 -6.89 44.71
C GLY A 783 24.43 -6.89 44.94
N VAL A 784 23.73 -6.22 44.03
CA VAL A 784 22.26 -6.08 44.03
C VAL A 784 21.54 -7.43 44.21
N ARG A 785 21.99 -8.49 43.54
CA ARG A 785 21.38 -9.83 43.64
C ARG A 785 21.45 -10.44 45.04
N GLU A 786 22.55 -10.27 45.73
CA GLU A 786 22.74 -10.80 47.09
C GLU A 786 21.98 -9.97 48.14
N MET A 787 21.73 -8.68 47.88
CA MET A 787 20.89 -7.82 48.73
C MET A 787 19.40 -8.23 48.68
N ALA A 788 18.92 -8.71 47.54
CA ALA A 788 17.53 -9.16 47.37
C ALA A 788 17.20 -10.46 48.15
N GLY A 789 18.23 -11.21 48.61
CA GLY A 789 18.09 -12.50 49.31
C GLY A 789 18.33 -12.44 50.83
N SER A 790 18.25 -11.26 51.45
CA SER A 790 18.26 -10.97 52.90
C SER A 790 19.50 -11.33 53.75
N GLY A 791 20.66 -11.64 53.16
CA GLY A 791 21.82 -12.13 53.94
C GLY A 791 23.08 -11.27 54.02
N VAL A 792 23.20 -10.16 53.25
CA VAL A 792 24.45 -9.39 53.14
C VAL A 792 24.23 -7.94 53.57
N GLY A 793 25.06 -7.43 54.49
CA GLY A 793 25.03 -6.02 54.91
C GLY A 793 25.55 -5.07 53.83
N LEU A 794 25.00 -3.85 53.79
CA LEU A 794 25.27 -2.80 52.80
C LEU A 794 26.77 -2.49 52.65
N ASP A 795 27.48 -2.45 53.77
CA ASP A 795 28.91 -2.21 53.90
C ASP A 795 29.79 -3.27 53.22
N ARG A 796 29.29 -4.52 53.05
CA ARG A 796 30.00 -5.56 52.27
C ARG A 796 29.83 -5.42 50.76
N VAL A 797 28.86 -4.64 50.30
CA VAL A 797 28.51 -4.49 48.89
C VAL A 797 29.07 -3.17 48.32
N LEU A 798 29.24 -2.16 49.17
CA LEU A 798 29.84 -0.87 48.82
C LEU A 798 31.33 -1.01 48.49
N SER A 799 31.67 -0.85 47.21
CA SER A 799 33.05 -0.92 46.73
C SER A 799 33.61 0.45 46.35
N ARG A 800 34.92 0.66 46.56
CA ARG A 800 35.61 1.84 46.02
C ARG A 800 35.76 1.73 44.50
N VAL A 801 35.49 2.83 43.80
CA VAL A 801 35.63 2.86 42.34
C VAL A 801 37.10 2.78 41.92
N LYS A 802 37.42 1.82 41.04
CA LYS A 802 38.74 1.71 40.38
C LYS A 802 38.88 2.78 39.29
N VAL A 803 39.34 3.96 39.67
CA VAL A 803 39.35 5.17 38.82
C VAL A 803 40.14 5.01 37.52
N TRP A 804 41.12 4.11 37.46
CA TRP A 804 41.86 3.82 36.22
C TRP A 804 41.03 3.05 35.17
N LEU A 805 39.93 2.38 35.58
CA LEU A 805 39.00 1.69 34.68
C LEU A 805 37.93 2.63 34.09
N LEU A 806 37.85 3.87 34.59
CA LEU A 806 36.94 4.88 34.06
C LEU A 806 37.43 5.43 32.70
N PRO A 807 36.50 5.77 31.78
CA PRO A 807 36.84 6.54 30.59
C PRO A 807 37.62 7.82 30.93
N ARG A 808 38.61 8.20 30.10
CA ARG A 808 39.47 9.38 30.34
C ARG A 808 38.68 10.66 30.62
N VAL A 809 37.57 10.87 29.90
CA VAL A 809 36.67 12.03 30.09
C VAL A 809 36.09 12.03 31.51
N ILE A 810 35.42 10.95 31.91
CA ILE A 810 34.77 10.81 33.24
C ILE A 810 35.80 10.90 34.36
N ARG A 811 36.98 10.32 34.16
CA ARG A 811 38.09 10.41 35.11
C ARG A 811 38.54 11.86 35.33
N ARG A 812 38.54 12.69 34.28
CA ARG A 812 38.83 14.13 34.39
C ARG A 812 37.70 14.87 35.10
N SER A 813 36.44 14.50 34.83
CA SER A 813 35.26 15.11 35.48
C SER A 813 35.27 14.96 36.99
N LEU A 814 35.83 13.88 37.54
CA LEU A 814 35.95 13.67 38.99
C LEU A 814 36.81 14.71 39.72
N ARG A 815 37.63 15.52 39.01
CA ARG A 815 38.52 16.57 39.58
C ARG A 815 39.31 16.15 40.82
N GLY A 816 39.64 14.87 40.97
CA GLY A 816 40.38 14.34 42.12
C GLY A 816 39.54 13.90 43.32
N LYS A 817 38.24 14.21 43.39
CA LYS A 817 37.31 13.83 44.48
C LYS A 817 36.86 12.36 44.42
N ARG A 818 37.83 11.45 44.48
CA ARG A 818 37.61 10.01 44.26
C ARG A 818 36.96 9.34 45.47
N GLU A 819 37.18 9.86 46.68
CA GLU A 819 36.53 9.30 47.88
C GLU A 819 35.01 9.45 47.88
N ASN A 820 34.48 10.45 47.17
CA ASN A 820 33.05 10.76 47.13
C ASN A 820 32.23 9.80 46.26
N LEU A 821 32.87 8.93 45.46
CA LEU A 821 32.17 7.98 44.61
C LEU A 821 32.37 6.53 45.08
N ARG A 822 31.27 5.85 45.38
CA ARG A 822 31.19 4.41 45.68
C ARG A 822 30.41 3.67 44.59
N PHE A 823 30.62 2.36 44.48
CA PHE A 823 29.97 1.53 43.48
C PHE A 823 29.40 0.26 44.10
N VAL A 824 28.18 -0.08 43.73
CA VAL A 824 27.51 -1.35 44.03
C VAL A 824 27.40 -2.14 42.75
N SER A 825 28.01 -3.34 42.75
CA SER A 825 27.93 -4.25 41.61
C SER A 825 26.54 -4.88 41.48
N ALA A 826 26.22 -5.42 40.31
CA ALA A 826 24.97 -6.15 40.09
C ALA A 826 24.90 -7.50 40.85
N GLY A 827 26.04 -7.99 41.34
CA GLY A 827 26.12 -9.27 42.06
C GLY A 827 26.48 -10.45 41.15
N ARG A 828 26.73 -11.61 41.77
CA ARG A 828 27.16 -12.82 41.07
C ARG A 828 26.04 -13.37 40.18
N VAL A 829 26.40 -13.82 38.98
CA VAL A 829 25.44 -14.48 38.07
C VAL A 829 25.18 -15.89 38.59
N SER A 830 23.99 -16.13 39.14
CA SER A 830 23.53 -17.47 39.55
C SER A 830 22.72 -18.13 38.41
N ARG A 831 22.95 -19.43 38.17
CA ARG A 831 22.08 -20.23 37.29
C ARG A 831 20.82 -20.60 38.08
N GLY A 832 19.76 -19.82 37.95
CA GLY A 832 18.42 -20.15 38.48
C GLY A 832 17.82 -19.18 39.50
N GLY A 833 18.55 -18.14 39.93
CA GLY A 833 17.99 -17.07 40.77
C GLY A 833 17.19 -16.05 39.95
N GLY A 834 16.05 -15.59 40.49
CA GLY A 834 15.21 -14.59 39.83
C GLY A 834 15.99 -13.30 39.54
N ASP A 835 16.00 -12.86 38.28
CA ASP A 835 16.58 -11.58 37.86
C ASP A 835 15.61 -10.43 38.23
N GLN A 836 15.40 -10.19 39.52
CA GLN A 836 14.64 -9.05 40.03
C GLN A 836 15.58 -8.05 40.71
N PHE A 837 15.24 -6.77 40.60
CA PHE A 837 15.92 -5.70 41.30
C PHE A 837 14.88 -4.88 42.06
N ASP A 838 14.96 -4.94 43.38
CA ASP A 838 14.20 -4.11 44.31
C ASP A 838 15.16 -3.08 44.93
N PRO A 839 14.92 -1.76 44.75
CA PRO A 839 15.76 -0.72 45.32
C PRO A 839 15.49 -0.42 46.80
N ALA A 840 14.48 -1.00 47.46
CA ALA A 840 14.05 -0.61 48.82
C ALA A 840 15.18 -0.62 49.88
N TRP A 841 16.16 -1.51 49.75
CA TRP A 841 17.31 -1.55 50.67
C TRP A 841 18.24 -0.33 50.57
N LEU A 842 18.17 0.44 49.47
CA LEU A 842 18.91 1.70 49.31
C LEU A 842 18.36 2.81 50.21
N ASP A 843 17.13 2.69 50.71
CA ASP A 843 16.54 3.66 51.64
C ASP A 843 17.24 3.66 53.01
N GLY A 844 18.02 2.61 53.32
CA GLY A 844 18.89 2.55 54.50
C GLY A 844 20.16 3.40 54.40
N LEU A 845 20.44 4.02 53.25
CA LEU A 845 21.54 4.98 53.10
C LEU A 845 21.21 6.33 53.76
N ASP A 846 22.24 6.96 54.33
CA ASP A 846 22.17 8.30 54.94
C ASP A 846 21.48 9.33 54.01
N GLN A 847 20.75 10.28 54.62
CA GLN A 847 20.03 11.31 53.89
C GLN A 847 20.90 12.22 53.03
N SER A 848 22.20 12.33 53.33
CA SER A 848 23.19 13.10 52.58
C SER A 848 23.76 12.39 51.34
N ILE A 849 23.43 11.11 51.12
CA ILE A 849 23.96 10.31 50.00
C ILE A 849 23.01 10.36 48.81
N VAL A 850 23.57 10.70 47.64
CA VAL A 850 22.89 10.62 46.34
C VAL A 850 23.15 9.26 45.71
N THR A 851 22.09 8.58 45.28
CA THR A 851 22.18 7.28 44.63
C THR A 851 21.88 7.42 43.15
N VAL A 852 22.83 6.98 42.32
CA VAL A 852 22.67 6.90 40.86
C VAL A 852 22.51 5.43 40.49
N VAL A 853 21.36 5.05 39.96
CA VAL A 853 21.05 3.67 39.61
C VAL A 853 21.02 3.51 38.09
N LEU A 854 21.88 2.64 37.55
CA LEU A 854 21.75 2.19 36.18
C LEU A 854 20.62 1.16 36.12
N SER A 855 19.48 1.54 35.56
CA SER A 855 18.31 0.68 35.46
C SER A 855 18.57 -0.53 34.54
N PRO A 856 17.91 -1.68 34.77
CA PRO A 856 17.64 -2.64 33.72
C PRO A 856 17.05 -1.95 32.47
N PRO A 857 17.30 -2.49 31.26
CA PRO A 857 16.69 -1.97 30.04
C PRO A 857 15.16 -1.96 30.15
N LEU A 858 14.50 -0.85 29.78
CA LEU A 858 13.06 -0.68 29.95
C LEU A 858 12.23 -1.66 29.11
N THR A 859 12.75 -2.12 27.96
CA THR A 859 12.11 -3.12 27.12
C THR A 859 12.64 -4.55 27.37
N GLY A 860 13.33 -4.76 28.49
CA GLY A 860 13.95 -6.03 28.88
C GLY A 860 13.00 -7.01 29.58
N THR A 861 13.56 -8.12 30.05
CA THR A 861 12.82 -9.16 30.80
C THR A 861 12.78 -8.92 32.31
N VAL A 862 13.62 -8.01 32.81
CA VAL A 862 13.69 -7.65 34.24
C VAL A 862 12.61 -6.62 34.54
N ALA A 863 11.86 -6.81 35.62
CA ALA A 863 10.83 -5.86 36.04
C ALA A 863 11.48 -4.51 36.43
N VAL A 864 11.03 -3.42 35.80
CA VAL A 864 11.54 -2.06 36.04
C VAL A 864 10.63 -1.23 36.95
N GLY A 865 9.39 -1.67 37.17
CA GLY A 865 8.40 -0.97 37.98
C GLY A 865 8.89 -0.55 39.38
N PRO A 866 9.51 -1.45 40.17
CA PRO A 866 10.06 -1.11 41.49
C PRO A 866 11.12 0.00 41.43
N VAL A 867 11.97 -0.02 40.41
CA VAL A 867 13.06 0.96 40.22
C VAL A 867 12.53 2.32 39.78
N MET A 868 11.59 2.34 38.82
CA MET A 868 11.01 3.58 38.32
C MET A 868 10.12 4.25 39.38
N GLY A 869 9.35 3.47 40.14
CA GLY A 869 8.50 3.99 41.21
C GLY A 869 9.27 4.51 42.42
N TRP A 870 10.52 4.08 42.59
CA TRP A 870 11.43 4.54 43.64
C TRP A 870 12.19 5.83 43.28
N ALA A 871 12.31 6.17 41.99
CA ALA A 871 13.12 7.28 41.52
C ALA A 871 12.49 8.67 41.79
N ASP A 872 13.33 9.63 42.21
CA ASP A 872 12.96 11.06 42.27
C ASP A 872 13.10 11.69 40.86
N VAL A 873 14.14 11.28 40.12
CA VAL A 873 14.40 11.72 38.74
C VAL A 873 14.85 10.55 37.88
N VAL A 874 14.30 10.45 36.66
CA VAL A 874 14.69 9.46 35.67
C VAL A 874 15.28 10.12 34.42
N PHE A 875 16.55 9.86 34.15
CA PHE A 875 17.21 10.21 32.90
C PHE A 875 16.98 9.10 31.87
N TYR A 876 16.23 9.42 30.82
CA TYR A 876 15.93 8.50 29.74
C TYR A 876 16.88 8.70 28.55
N ASP A 877 17.90 7.85 28.46
CA ASP A 877 18.95 7.91 27.42
C ASP A 877 18.48 7.31 26.10
N LEU A 878 18.49 8.13 25.05
CA LEU A 878 18.27 7.74 23.66
C LEU A 878 19.55 8.01 22.88
N VAL A 879 20.03 7.03 22.12
CA VAL A 879 21.21 7.19 21.26
C VAL A 879 20.73 7.61 19.88
N GLU A 880 21.10 8.81 19.45
CA GLU A 880 20.78 9.35 18.13
C GLU A 880 21.26 8.35 17.07
N GLY A 881 20.45 8.02 16.06
CA GLY A 881 20.88 7.15 14.96
C GLY A 881 21.20 5.69 15.35
N GLU A 882 21.04 5.27 16.61
CA GLU A 882 21.13 3.87 17.05
C GLU A 882 19.82 3.39 17.68
N THR A 883 19.22 4.18 18.58
CA THR A 883 17.99 3.79 19.26
C THR A 883 16.84 3.75 18.28
N VAL A 884 16.19 2.59 18.19
CA VAL A 884 15.01 2.39 17.36
C VAL A 884 13.84 3.14 17.99
N THR A 885 13.07 3.89 17.19
CA THR A 885 11.96 4.71 17.69
C THR A 885 10.92 3.89 18.47
N PHE A 886 10.62 2.67 18.02
CA PHE A 886 9.73 1.74 18.73
C PHE A 886 10.21 1.40 20.14
N ASP A 887 11.51 1.18 20.31
CA ASP A 887 12.08 0.87 21.62
C ASP A 887 12.04 2.14 22.50
N ALA A 888 12.24 3.32 21.90
CA ALA A 888 12.12 4.60 22.57
C ALA A 888 10.69 4.86 23.11
N GLU A 889 9.66 4.59 22.31
CA GLU A 889 8.25 4.70 22.70
C GLU A 889 7.87 3.69 23.79
N ASP A 890 8.24 2.41 23.61
CA ASP A 890 7.93 1.36 24.58
C ASP A 890 8.58 1.66 25.94
N GLY A 891 9.81 2.21 25.95
CA GLY A 891 10.46 2.65 27.18
C GLY A 891 9.78 3.87 27.82
N ALA A 892 9.39 4.89 27.04
CA ALA A 892 8.66 6.04 27.59
C ALA A 892 7.30 5.66 28.17
N LEU A 893 6.61 4.67 27.57
CA LEU A 893 5.37 4.14 28.13
C LEU A 893 5.57 3.48 29.50
N GLN A 894 6.69 2.77 29.70
CA GLN A 894 7.06 2.22 31.01
C GLN A 894 7.28 3.35 32.03
N LEU A 895 7.96 4.42 31.64
CA LEU A 895 8.16 5.59 32.49
C LEU A 895 6.83 6.25 32.86
N ALA A 896 5.96 6.50 31.89
CA ALA A 896 4.65 7.07 32.13
C ALA A 896 3.76 6.20 33.04
N THR A 897 3.98 4.88 33.06
CA THR A 897 3.20 3.94 33.89
C THR A 897 3.77 3.83 35.30
N PHE A 898 5.10 3.80 35.47
CA PHE A 898 5.73 3.43 36.72
C PHE A 898 6.53 4.54 37.41
N ALA A 899 7.02 5.53 36.66
CA ALA A 899 7.80 6.62 37.24
C ALA A 899 6.89 7.54 38.06
N ARG A 900 7.30 7.81 39.31
CA ARG A 900 6.60 8.76 40.19
C ARG A 900 7.27 10.14 40.21
N GLY A 901 8.58 10.18 39.97
CA GLY A 901 9.37 11.41 39.85
C GLY A 901 9.43 11.98 38.43
N SER A 902 10.14 13.09 38.26
CA SER A 902 10.32 13.77 36.97
C SER A 902 11.14 12.91 36.01
N ALA A 903 10.74 12.82 34.74
CA ALA A 903 11.45 12.07 33.72
C ALA A 903 11.68 12.92 32.46
N GLY A 904 12.86 12.78 31.85
CA GLY A 904 13.19 13.52 30.63
C GLY A 904 14.24 12.82 29.78
N VAL A 905 14.28 13.19 28.51
CA VAL A 905 15.14 12.60 27.49
C VAL A 905 16.53 13.20 27.56
N ILE A 906 17.55 12.33 27.52
CA ILE A 906 18.94 12.69 27.23
C ILE A 906 19.29 12.08 25.89
N LEU A 907 19.55 12.93 24.89
CA LEU A 907 19.94 12.46 23.55
C LEU A 907 21.47 12.34 23.49
N SER A 908 21.97 11.15 23.20
CA SER A 908 23.40 10.85 23.15
C SER A 908 23.86 10.53 21.72
N ASP A 909 25.05 11.00 21.33
CA ASP A 909 25.65 10.68 20.02
C ASP A 909 26.13 9.21 19.89
N VAL A 910 26.07 8.68 18.66
CA VAL A 910 26.61 7.35 18.25
C VAL A 910 28.08 7.17 18.55
#